data_AF-A0A179US37-F1
#
_entry.id   AF-A0A179US37-F1
#
_cell.length_a   1.000
_cell.length_b   1.000
_cell.length_c   1.000
_cell.angle_alpha   90.00
_cell.angle_beta   90.00
_cell.angle_gamma   90.00
#
_symmetry.space_group_name_H-M   'P 1'
#
loop_
_entity.id
_entity.type
_entity.pdbx_description
1 polymer ?
#
loop_
_entity_poly.entity_id
_entity_poly.type
_entity_poly.pdbx_seq_one_letter_code
_entity_poly.pdbx_strand_id
1 'polypeptide(L)'
;MASKSAKGGLEVKPHTRNGRSPSRSPGPKNRKKAVASKKLDYSSEGVSDYDILQLPVSDYKIMLMLTAIAVVVRLFRIYQPTSVVFDEVHFGGFATKYIKGKFFMDVHPPLAKMLIALVGYLAGFRGDFDFKEIGKDYLEPRVPYVAMRMLPAILGIMSIPTMFLTLKAYGCRTSTASMGALLVTFENGLVTQSRFILLDSPLVIFTALTVLAFTNFTNQHEQGPSRAFGASWWFWLTLTGIFLGATVSVKWVGLFTIAWVGSLTIVQLWVLLGDTRTVTIRVWFKHFFARAFCLIVIPVGFYMSMFAIHFLCLANPGDGDGFMSSEFQATLNSKAMQDVPADVAFGSRVSIRHYNTQGGYLHSHSSMYPGGSKQQQITLYPHKDENNIWVVENQTQPLGEYGEVEGPSAWDNLTAGHVIDGSVIKLYHTSTHRRLHSHDIRPPVTEADWQNEVSAYGYEGFPGDANDLFRVEIVKSMSDGPEAKKRIRTIQTKFKLIHLMTGCALFSHKVKLPEWGFEQQEVTCAKGGTLPNSIWYVEQNDHPMLGPDAEKVNYRNPGFLGKFWELHKVMWRTNAGLVESHAWDSRPPSWPTLLRGINFWSRDHRQIYLLGNPLVWWSSTAAIITYVIFKAIATLRWQRSYQDYKSIVFKRFDYEIGQTVLGWAFHYFPFYLMARQLFLHHYFPSLYFAILAFCQVVDYGVNRVSLSGAVKSKRVFGKIFMVAFVVLSIVTFTMISPLAYGNPWTKAACQKVKLLKSWDFDCNLFHNDLAQYETPMKFVNGTAQLLHATPTPVPQQPQQQQQQQQQKVAKLAEEGGKAAVVTPGQKLVSTQLESVVYRDQDGNILNDEEVAALGRDGNVSFETRYETKTRIIDGHGREVGGEQPAPHHPDAEGQNPETAGKGGGAGDAPVDKPASVLGDEKSVERDESKPKPASEGNEATRKNEEN
;
A
#
# COMPACT_ATOMS: atom_id res chain seq x y z
N MET A 1 76.32 54.56 13.38
CA MET A 1 77.42 53.58 13.18
C MET A 1 77.27 52.92 11.80
N ALA A 2 78.31 52.23 11.32
CA ALA A 2 78.51 51.73 9.95
C ALA A 2 77.32 50.99 9.29
N SER A 3 77.19 50.92 7.95
CA SER A 3 77.79 51.68 6.83
C SER A 3 77.18 51.24 5.47
N LYS A 4 76.66 52.20 4.66
CA LYS A 4 76.66 52.32 3.16
C LYS A 4 76.36 51.06 2.28
N SER A 5 75.67 51.09 1.13
CA SER A 5 75.12 52.13 0.21
C SER A 5 73.96 51.46 -0.57
N ALA A 6 72.80 52.03 -0.92
CA ALA A 6 72.34 53.38 -1.33
C ALA A 6 72.54 53.72 -2.84
N LYS A 7 71.45 54.28 -3.43
CA LYS A 7 71.21 54.76 -4.83
C LYS A 7 70.83 53.64 -5.83
N GLY A 8 69.81 53.75 -6.69
CA GLY A 8 69.18 54.93 -7.32
C GLY A 8 69.85 55.15 -8.69
N GLY A 9 69.20 55.06 -9.86
CA GLY A 9 67.84 55.43 -10.23
C GLY A 9 67.93 56.69 -11.11
N LEU A 10 67.65 56.60 -12.42
CA LEU A 10 67.38 57.73 -13.31
C LEU A 10 66.94 57.29 -14.73
N GLU A 11 66.35 58.25 -15.44
CA GLU A 11 65.58 58.11 -16.68
C GLU A 11 66.31 58.65 -17.93
N VAL A 12 65.91 58.15 -19.11
CA VAL A 12 65.65 58.94 -20.36
C VAL A 12 66.80 59.38 -21.32
N LYS A 13 66.74 58.77 -22.54
CA LYS A 13 67.03 59.33 -23.91
C LYS A 13 68.50 59.58 -24.36
N PRO A 14 68.80 59.71 -25.68
CA PRO A 14 67.90 60.00 -26.82
C PRO A 14 67.94 59.09 -28.07
N HIS A 15 67.08 59.45 -29.03
CA HIS A 15 66.81 58.81 -30.34
C HIS A 15 67.87 59.08 -31.44
N THR A 16 67.66 58.36 -32.57
CA THR A 16 68.06 58.63 -33.99
C THR A 16 69.28 57.84 -34.49
N ARG A 17 69.32 57.32 -35.73
CA ARG A 17 68.34 57.27 -36.85
C ARG A 17 68.69 56.13 -37.84
N ASN A 18 67.70 55.70 -38.64
CA ASN A 18 67.81 55.04 -39.97
C ASN A 18 68.46 53.64 -40.10
N GLY A 19 67.78 52.72 -40.83
CA GLY A 19 68.36 51.45 -41.30
C GLY A 19 67.36 50.40 -41.81
N ARG A 20 67.08 50.44 -43.12
CA ARG A 20 66.22 49.55 -43.96
C ARG A 20 66.01 48.07 -43.53
N SER A 21 64.79 47.60 -43.77
CA SER A 21 64.36 46.18 -43.90
C SER A 21 64.26 45.77 -45.40
N PRO A 22 63.77 44.58 -45.85
CA PRO A 22 63.47 43.29 -45.17
C PRO A 22 63.87 41.98 -45.93
N SER A 23 64.19 40.89 -45.21
CA SER A 23 63.76 39.49 -45.50
C SER A 23 64.12 38.61 -44.28
N ARG A 24 63.28 37.78 -43.62
CA ARG A 24 62.20 36.82 -43.97
C ARG A 24 62.69 35.37 -44.15
N SER A 25 63.00 34.72 -43.03
CA SER A 25 62.88 33.26 -42.84
C SER A 25 61.85 32.98 -41.72
N PRO A 26 61.08 31.88 -41.77
CA PRO A 26 59.85 31.75 -40.97
C PRO A 26 60.09 31.09 -39.61
N GLY A 27 59.69 31.77 -38.53
CA GLY A 27 59.68 31.18 -37.18
C GLY A 27 58.65 30.05 -37.02
N PRO A 28 58.79 29.18 -36.00
CA PRO A 28 57.92 28.01 -35.79
C PRO A 28 56.53 28.39 -35.26
N LYS A 29 55.72 29.08 -36.08
CA LYS A 29 54.26 29.12 -35.94
C LYS A 29 53.65 27.77 -36.32
N ASN A 30 53.78 26.79 -35.44
CA ASN A 30 52.84 25.67 -35.30
C ASN A 30 53.20 24.76 -34.12
N ARG A 31 53.08 25.28 -32.88
CA ARG A 31 52.67 24.39 -31.79
C ARG A 31 51.20 24.06 -32.05
N LYS A 32 50.94 23.07 -32.94
CA LYS A 32 49.62 22.45 -33.08
C LYS A 32 49.16 22.18 -31.65
N LYS A 33 48.01 22.72 -31.24
CA LYS A 33 47.35 22.23 -30.02
C LYS A 33 47.32 20.72 -30.18
N ALA A 34 47.88 19.98 -29.22
CA ALA A 34 47.77 18.53 -29.23
C ALA A 34 46.28 18.23 -29.39
N VAL A 35 45.91 17.67 -30.54
CA VAL A 35 44.53 17.24 -30.77
C VAL A 35 44.31 16.20 -29.69
N ALA A 36 43.47 16.52 -28.72
CA ALA A 36 43.21 15.61 -27.61
C ALA A 36 42.80 14.29 -28.23
N SER A 37 43.66 13.28 -28.08
CA SER A 37 43.39 11.94 -28.56
C SER A 37 42.03 11.57 -28.00
N LYS A 38 41.05 11.30 -28.87
CA LYS A 38 39.78 10.74 -28.42
C LYS A 38 40.15 9.44 -27.72
N LYS A 39 39.92 9.38 -26.41
CA LYS A 39 39.98 8.10 -25.71
C LYS A 39 38.94 7.20 -26.39
N LEU A 40 39.39 6.03 -26.82
CA LEU A 40 38.58 5.05 -27.54
C LEU A 40 38.19 3.94 -26.54
N ASP A 41 37.77 4.38 -25.37
CA ASP A 41 37.29 3.60 -24.23
C ASP A 41 35.84 3.99 -23.92
N TYR A 42 35.19 3.29 -23.00
CA TYR A 42 33.83 3.60 -22.57
C TYR A 42 33.68 4.91 -21.74
N SER A 43 34.70 5.77 -21.66
CA SER A 43 34.54 7.06 -20.97
C SER A 43 33.57 7.98 -21.70
N SER A 44 32.62 8.57 -20.96
CA SER A 44 31.61 9.46 -21.54
C SER A 44 32.25 10.78 -21.97
N GLU A 45 32.14 11.10 -23.26
CA GLU A 45 32.65 12.35 -23.83
C GLU A 45 32.14 13.58 -23.05
N GLY A 46 33.06 14.36 -22.50
CA GLY A 46 32.75 15.62 -21.80
C GLY A 46 32.42 15.48 -20.30
N VAL A 47 32.54 14.29 -19.71
CA VAL A 47 32.39 14.12 -18.26
C VAL A 47 33.59 14.70 -17.51
N SER A 48 33.30 15.41 -16.42
CA SER A 48 34.27 15.88 -15.43
C SER A 48 33.99 15.24 -14.07
N ASP A 49 35.01 15.13 -13.22
CA ASP A 49 34.87 14.55 -11.88
C ASP A 49 34.05 15.49 -10.98
N TYR A 50 32.76 15.18 -10.81
CA TYR A 50 31.84 15.84 -9.89
C TYR A 50 31.71 15.06 -8.58
N ASP A 51 32.83 14.56 -8.05
CA ASP A 51 32.87 13.87 -6.76
C ASP A 51 32.40 14.83 -5.65
N ILE A 52 31.27 14.51 -5.02
CA ILE A 52 30.69 15.35 -3.98
C ILE A 52 31.58 15.44 -2.73
N LEU A 53 32.56 14.55 -2.56
CA LEU A 53 33.54 14.60 -1.48
C LEU A 53 34.61 15.66 -1.70
N GLN A 54 34.81 16.12 -2.94
CA GLN A 54 35.85 17.08 -3.34
C GLN A 54 35.29 18.48 -3.65
N LEU A 55 34.07 18.78 -3.17
CA LEU A 55 33.45 20.09 -3.36
C LEU A 55 34.21 21.21 -2.63
N PRO A 56 34.21 22.43 -3.18
CA PRO A 56 34.83 23.58 -2.51
C PRO A 56 34.09 23.89 -1.20
N VAL A 57 34.84 24.34 -0.19
CA VAL A 57 34.30 24.68 1.14
C VAL A 57 33.12 25.67 1.09
N SER A 58 33.04 26.51 0.05
CA SER A 58 31.89 27.39 -0.20
C SER A 58 30.58 26.64 -0.43
N ASP A 59 30.60 25.51 -1.15
CA ASP A 59 29.39 24.74 -1.46
C ASP A 59 28.86 24.03 -0.20
N TYR A 60 29.75 23.49 0.65
CA TYR A 60 29.36 22.94 1.95
C TYR A 60 28.79 23.99 2.90
N LYS A 61 29.37 25.22 2.93
CA LYS A 61 28.82 26.35 3.70
C LYS A 61 27.42 26.73 3.24
N ILE A 62 27.19 26.77 1.92
CA ILE A 62 25.87 27.04 1.34
C ILE A 62 24.89 25.90 1.69
N MET A 63 25.28 24.64 1.53
CA MET A 63 24.48 23.48 1.90
C MET A 63 24.05 23.50 3.38
N LEU A 64 24.97 23.83 4.29
CA LEU A 64 24.68 23.93 5.72
C LEU A 64 23.72 25.09 6.03
N MET A 65 23.89 26.24 5.38
CA MET A 65 22.97 27.39 5.49
C MET A 65 21.57 27.06 4.97
N LEU A 66 21.46 26.36 3.84
CA LEU A 66 20.18 25.85 3.31
C LEU A 66 19.54 24.82 4.25
N THR A 67 20.34 23.95 4.86
CA THR A 67 19.86 22.98 5.85
C THR A 67 19.34 23.68 7.10
N ALA A 68 19.99 24.75 7.57
CA ALA A 68 19.51 25.53 8.71
C ALA A 68 18.15 26.22 8.40
N ILE A 69 17.97 26.75 7.18
CA ILE A 69 16.67 27.28 6.73
C ILE A 69 15.61 26.15 6.73
N ALA A 70 15.96 24.97 6.22
CA ALA A 70 15.07 23.82 6.20
C ALA A 70 14.69 23.33 7.61
N VAL A 71 15.60 23.37 8.58
CA VAL A 71 15.30 23.08 10.00
C VAL A 71 14.22 24.03 10.53
N VAL A 72 14.35 25.35 10.29
CA VAL A 72 13.36 26.34 10.73
C VAL A 72 11.99 26.09 10.09
N VAL A 73 11.94 25.84 8.78
CA VAL A 73 10.69 25.58 8.06
C VAL A 73 10.05 24.26 8.51
N ARG A 74 10.80 23.16 8.54
CA ARG A 74 10.23 21.83 8.80
C ARG A 74 9.86 21.59 10.26
N LEU A 75 10.56 22.21 11.21
CA LEU A 75 10.26 22.08 12.64
C LEU A 75 9.29 23.15 13.17
N PHE A 76 8.85 24.09 12.33
CA PHE A 76 7.98 25.19 12.77
C PHE A 76 6.69 24.66 13.42
N ARG A 77 6.55 24.96 14.72
CA ARG A 77 5.43 24.54 15.58
C ARG A 77 5.12 23.04 15.51
N ILE A 78 6.11 22.16 15.39
CA ILE A 78 5.88 20.70 15.22
C ILE A 78 4.98 20.03 16.28
N TYR A 79 4.86 20.63 17.48
CA TYR A 79 3.94 20.24 18.54
C TYR A 79 2.45 20.52 18.25
N GLN A 80 2.12 21.37 17.27
CA GLN A 80 0.75 21.62 16.85
C GLN A 80 0.38 20.66 15.70
N PRO A 81 -0.88 20.21 15.53
CA PRO A 81 -1.93 20.17 16.53
C PRO A 81 -1.54 19.15 17.60
N THR A 82 -2.13 19.28 18.79
CA THR A 82 -1.87 18.38 19.93
C THR A 82 -2.60 17.04 19.82
N SER A 83 -3.25 16.78 18.69
CA SER A 83 -4.09 15.60 18.42
C SER A 83 -3.62 14.79 17.21
N VAL A 84 -4.14 13.57 17.12
CA VAL A 84 -3.93 12.61 16.03
C VAL A 84 -4.43 13.17 14.69
N VAL A 85 -3.61 13.02 13.65
CA VAL A 85 -3.88 13.43 12.26
C VAL A 85 -4.15 12.19 11.37
N PHE A 86 -4.70 12.40 10.16
CA PHE A 86 -4.82 11.37 9.12
C PHE A 86 -3.53 10.52 9.00
N ASP A 87 -3.71 9.20 8.87
CA ASP A 87 -2.68 8.15 8.87
C ASP A 87 -1.78 8.04 10.12
N GLU A 88 -1.70 9.05 11.01
CA GLU A 88 -1.11 8.86 12.34
C GLU A 88 -1.91 7.83 13.17
N VAL A 89 -3.22 7.69 12.88
CA VAL A 89 -4.08 6.62 13.40
C VAL A 89 -3.47 5.22 13.16
N HIS A 90 -2.99 4.99 11.93
CA HIS A 90 -2.40 3.72 11.51
C HIS A 90 -0.97 3.57 12.05
N PHE A 91 -0.08 4.51 11.75
CA PHE A 91 1.35 4.35 12.06
C PHE A 91 1.69 4.53 13.54
N GLY A 92 0.95 5.37 14.25
CA GLY A 92 0.99 5.44 15.72
C GLY A 92 0.46 4.15 16.35
N GLY A 93 -0.66 3.62 15.84
CA GLY A 93 -1.20 2.33 16.25
C GLY A 93 -0.20 1.19 16.07
N PHE A 94 0.47 1.10 14.91
CA PHE A 94 1.52 0.11 14.68
C PHE A 94 2.73 0.30 15.59
N ALA A 95 3.12 1.53 15.92
CA ALA A 95 4.19 1.79 16.89
C ALA A 95 3.82 1.27 18.30
N THR A 96 2.58 1.47 18.74
CA THR A 96 2.04 0.85 19.96
C THR A 96 2.12 -0.69 19.90
N LYS A 97 1.79 -1.31 18.76
CA LYS A 97 1.84 -2.78 18.61
C LYS A 97 3.29 -3.31 18.68
N TYR A 98 4.27 -2.64 18.07
CA TYR A 98 5.70 -2.96 18.24
C TYR A 98 6.17 -2.85 19.70
N ILE A 99 5.82 -1.78 20.41
CA ILE A 99 6.25 -1.57 21.81
C ILE A 99 5.65 -2.64 22.74
N LYS A 100 4.41 -3.09 22.47
CA LYS A 100 3.77 -4.21 23.18
C LYS A 100 4.20 -5.60 22.66
N GLY A 101 5.02 -5.66 21.62
CA GLY A 101 5.41 -6.88 20.92
C GLY A 101 4.24 -7.68 20.34
N LYS A 102 3.07 -7.05 20.11
CA LYS A 102 1.86 -7.70 19.58
C LYS A 102 1.91 -7.80 18.07
N PHE A 103 1.79 -9.01 17.53
CA PHE A 103 1.76 -9.25 16.10
C PHE A 103 0.61 -8.51 15.41
N PHE A 104 0.89 -8.00 14.22
CA PHE A 104 -0.09 -7.33 13.38
C PHE A 104 0.26 -7.53 11.90
N MET A 105 -0.78 -7.49 11.06
CA MET A 105 -0.67 -7.54 9.61
C MET A 105 -0.78 -6.11 9.06
N ASP A 106 0.09 -5.76 8.12
CA ASP A 106 0.03 -4.50 7.36
C ASP A 106 0.54 -4.74 5.93
N VAL A 107 0.06 -3.96 4.96
CA VAL A 107 0.44 -4.04 3.55
C VAL A 107 1.82 -3.46 3.25
N HIS A 108 2.41 -2.71 4.18
CA HIS A 108 3.73 -2.09 3.98
C HIS A 108 4.85 -2.85 4.71
N PRO A 109 6.06 -2.93 4.13
CA PRO A 109 7.26 -3.41 4.80
C PRO A 109 7.59 -2.66 6.12
N PRO A 110 8.41 -3.25 7.01
CA PRO A 110 8.41 -2.86 8.42
C PRO A 110 9.29 -1.65 8.78
N LEU A 111 10.30 -1.28 7.98
CA LEU A 111 11.39 -0.36 8.40
C LEU A 111 10.88 0.96 8.97
N ALA A 112 10.04 1.69 8.24
CA ALA A 112 9.56 3.00 8.70
C ALA A 112 8.77 2.90 10.01
N LYS A 113 7.95 1.86 10.15
CA LYS A 113 7.15 1.62 11.37
C LYS A 113 8.04 1.22 12.56
N MET A 114 9.09 0.43 12.33
CA MET A 114 10.09 0.10 13.35
C MET A 114 10.90 1.33 13.79
N LEU A 115 11.26 2.23 12.86
CA LEU A 115 11.95 3.48 13.20
C LEU A 115 11.06 4.41 14.05
N ILE A 116 9.76 4.53 13.70
CA ILE A 116 8.78 5.29 14.50
C ILE A 116 8.62 4.67 15.89
N ALA A 117 8.51 3.35 15.98
CA ALA A 117 8.43 2.64 17.27
C ALA A 117 9.70 2.82 18.12
N LEU A 118 10.89 2.76 17.50
CA LEU A 118 12.17 3.00 18.17
C LEU A 118 12.25 4.41 18.76
N VAL A 119 11.86 5.43 18.00
CA VAL A 119 11.88 6.82 18.49
C VAL A 119 10.82 7.06 19.57
N GLY A 120 9.63 6.44 19.44
CA GLY A 120 8.62 6.45 20.51
C GLY A 120 9.15 5.82 21.79
N TYR A 121 9.76 4.63 21.70
CA TYR A 121 10.35 3.92 22.84
C TYR A 121 11.48 4.71 23.52
N LEU A 122 12.43 5.26 22.73
CA LEU A 122 13.51 6.11 23.24
C LEU A 122 13.00 7.41 23.89
N ALA A 123 11.84 7.92 23.46
CA ALA A 123 11.17 9.06 24.07
C ALA A 123 10.27 8.68 25.26
N GLY A 124 10.28 7.42 25.70
CA GLY A 124 9.55 6.94 26.88
C GLY A 124 8.11 6.48 26.63
N PHE A 125 7.68 6.31 25.37
CA PHE A 125 6.34 5.81 25.07
C PHE A 125 6.17 4.34 25.46
N ARG A 126 5.07 4.01 26.14
CA ARG A 126 4.77 2.65 26.64
C ARG A 126 3.71 1.91 25.82
N GLY A 127 3.18 2.52 24.75
CA GLY A 127 2.09 1.96 23.96
C GLY A 127 0.73 1.99 24.67
N ASP A 128 0.61 2.75 25.75
CA ASP A 128 -0.60 2.97 26.54
C ASP A 128 -1.68 3.77 25.81
N PHE A 129 -1.30 4.63 24.87
CA PHE A 129 -2.24 5.36 24.02
C PHE A 129 -2.78 4.54 22.84
N ASP A 130 -4.08 4.70 22.59
CA ASP A 130 -4.82 4.08 21.50
C ASP A 130 -5.17 5.12 20.41
N PHE A 131 -4.65 4.89 19.20
CA PHE A 131 -4.68 5.80 18.05
C PHE A 131 -5.94 5.65 17.17
N LYS A 132 -7.06 5.13 17.70
CA LYS A 132 -8.31 4.87 16.93
C LYS A 132 -8.87 6.05 16.11
N GLU A 133 -8.80 7.28 16.61
CA GLU A 133 -9.59 8.40 16.08
C GLU A 133 -8.74 9.64 15.75
N ILE A 134 -9.00 10.24 14.59
CA ILE A 134 -8.45 11.56 14.20
C ILE A 134 -9.03 12.62 15.13
N GLY A 135 -8.20 13.54 15.62
CA GLY A 135 -8.60 14.61 16.52
C GLY A 135 -8.57 14.26 18.02
N LYS A 136 -8.29 13.00 18.37
CA LYS A 136 -8.02 12.57 19.75
C LYS A 136 -6.73 13.21 20.28
N ASP A 137 -6.76 13.76 21.49
CA ASP A 137 -5.66 14.58 22.02
C ASP A 137 -4.54 13.75 22.69
N TYR A 138 -3.30 14.23 22.58
CA TYR A 138 -2.10 13.60 23.11
C TYR A 138 -1.64 14.12 24.49
N LEU A 139 -2.18 15.25 24.98
CA LEU A 139 -1.68 15.91 26.18
C LEU A 139 -2.09 15.19 27.46
N GLU A 140 -3.37 14.84 27.61
CA GLU A 140 -3.87 14.12 28.80
C GLU A 140 -3.13 12.79 29.02
N PRO A 141 -2.92 11.95 27.98
CA PRO A 141 -2.20 10.68 28.12
C PRO A 141 -0.67 10.84 28.05
N ARG A 142 -0.15 12.07 27.95
CA ARG A 142 1.30 12.41 27.91
C ARG A 142 2.10 11.65 26.85
N VAL A 143 1.53 11.43 25.68
CA VAL A 143 2.20 10.75 24.57
C VAL A 143 3.39 11.60 24.09
N PRO A 144 4.60 11.05 23.85
CA PRO A 144 5.72 11.80 23.30
C PRO A 144 5.59 11.99 21.76
N TYR A 145 4.41 12.38 21.29
CA TYR A 145 4.09 12.54 19.87
C TYR A 145 5.02 13.53 19.17
N VAL A 146 5.50 14.56 19.87
CA VAL A 146 6.49 15.52 19.37
C VAL A 146 7.77 14.80 18.95
N ALA A 147 8.32 13.93 19.78
CA ALA A 147 9.52 13.15 19.46
C ALA A 147 9.26 12.18 18.29
N MET A 148 8.09 11.56 18.25
CA MET A 148 7.69 10.69 17.12
C MET A 148 7.58 11.46 15.80
N ARG A 149 7.04 12.69 15.81
CA ARG A 149 6.99 13.59 14.64
C ARG A 149 8.36 14.14 14.24
N MET A 150 9.28 14.33 15.19
CA MET A 150 10.66 14.77 14.90
C MET A 150 11.39 13.81 13.96
N LEU A 151 11.11 12.50 13.98
CA LEU A 151 11.77 11.54 13.09
C LEU A 151 11.43 11.80 11.60
N PRO A 152 10.16 11.75 11.15
CA PRO A 152 9.78 12.21 9.80
C PRO A 152 10.26 13.63 9.50
N ALA A 153 10.25 14.56 10.46
CA ALA A 153 10.67 15.93 10.19
C ALA A 153 12.19 16.03 9.91
N ILE A 154 13.03 15.31 10.67
CA ILE A 154 14.48 15.22 10.45
C ILE A 154 14.80 14.53 9.11
N LEU A 155 14.11 13.43 8.79
CA LEU A 155 14.27 12.74 7.51
C LEU A 155 13.83 13.62 6.33
N GLY A 156 12.76 14.41 6.52
CA GLY A 156 12.36 15.48 5.62
C GLY A 156 13.43 16.55 5.45
N ILE A 157 14.05 17.02 6.54
CA ILE A 157 15.16 17.98 6.53
C ILE A 157 16.36 17.42 5.74
N MET A 158 16.71 16.14 5.92
CA MET A 158 17.81 15.49 5.20
C MET A 158 17.59 15.43 3.68
N SER A 159 16.36 15.55 3.18
CA SER A 159 16.10 15.58 1.73
C SER A 159 16.61 16.86 1.05
N ILE A 160 16.76 17.97 1.79
CA ILE A 160 17.24 19.25 1.27
C ILE A 160 18.75 19.21 0.91
N PRO A 161 19.68 18.84 1.81
CA PRO A 161 21.09 18.69 1.44
C PRO A 161 21.29 17.54 0.44
N THR A 162 20.46 16.48 0.49
CA THR A 162 20.48 15.41 -0.51
C THR A 162 20.16 15.93 -1.91
N MET A 163 19.10 16.73 -2.07
CA MET A 163 18.75 17.41 -3.33
C MET A 163 19.88 18.32 -3.83
N PHE A 164 20.49 19.11 -2.95
CA PHE A 164 21.65 19.95 -3.29
C PHE A 164 22.82 19.11 -3.82
N LEU A 165 23.22 18.07 -3.09
CA LEU A 165 24.34 17.20 -3.45
C LEU A 165 24.05 16.39 -4.72
N THR A 166 22.81 15.95 -4.95
CA THR A 166 22.43 15.24 -6.19
C THR A 166 22.54 16.15 -7.40
N LEU A 167 22.06 17.41 -7.31
CA LEU A 167 22.23 18.39 -8.40
C LEU A 167 23.70 18.75 -8.63
N LYS A 168 24.52 18.83 -7.57
CA LYS A 168 25.98 18.97 -7.69
C LYS A 168 26.63 17.77 -8.37
N ALA A 169 26.19 16.54 -8.07
CA ALA A 169 26.66 15.32 -8.71
C ALA A 169 26.29 15.30 -10.20
N TYR A 170 25.08 15.72 -10.60
CA TYR A 170 24.71 15.94 -12.01
C TYR A 170 25.45 17.13 -12.69
N GLY A 171 26.44 17.74 -12.03
CA GLY A 171 27.24 18.82 -12.60
C GLY A 171 26.49 20.15 -12.75
N CYS A 172 25.34 20.33 -12.08
CA CYS A 172 24.64 21.62 -12.09
C CYS A 172 25.43 22.67 -11.30
N ARG A 173 25.26 23.95 -11.63
CA ARG A 173 25.92 25.03 -10.88
C ARG A 173 25.35 25.15 -9.47
N THR A 174 26.16 25.65 -8.54
CA THR A 174 25.76 25.87 -7.13
C THR A 174 24.48 26.70 -7.02
N SER A 175 24.26 27.70 -7.90
CA SER A 175 22.98 28.45 -7.93
C SER A 175 21.77 27.58 -8.21
N THR A 176 21.90 26.61 -9.11
CA THR A 176 20.82 25.69 -9.51
C THR A 176 20.60 24.63 -8.44
N ALA A 177 21.68 24.14 -7.82
CA ALA A 177 21.61 23.23 -6.67
C ALA A 177 20.94 23.91 -5.46
N SER A 178 21.28 25.18 -5.17
CA SER A 178 20.61 25.99 -4.15
C SER A 178 19.14 26.20 -4.49
N MET A 179 18.79 26.45 -5.76
CA MET A 179 17.40 26.56 -6.19
C MET A 179 16.63 25.28 -5.87
N GLY A 180 17.08 24.10 -6.33
CA GLY A 180 16.38 22.84 -6.08
C GLY A 180 16.20 22.51 -4.59
N ALA A 181 17.24 22.78 -3.78
CA ALA A 181 17.15 22.66 -2.32
C ALA A 181 16.08 23.59 -1.71
N LEU A 182 15.99 24.84 -2.18
CA LEU A 182 14.97 25.79 -1.72
C LEU A 182 13.56 25.41 -2.23
N LEU A 183 13.42 24.87 -3.44
CA LEU A 183 12.13 24.39 -3.94
C LEU A 183 11.61 23.22 -3.09
N VAL A 184 12.46 22.25 -2.73
CA VAL A 184 12.10 21.19 -1.76
C VAL A 184 11.81 21.75 -0.37
N THR A 185 12.52 22.79 0.06
CA THR A 185 12.28 23.44 1.36
C THR A 185 10.87 24.06 1.42
N PHE A 186 10.49 24.79 0.37
CA PHE A 186 9.24 25.56 0.27
C PHE A 186 8.14 24.84 -0.56
N GLU A 187 8.18 23.51 -0.57
CA GLU A 187 7.13 22.67 -1.17
C GLU A 187 6.14 22.22 -0.07
N ASN A 188 4.94 22.80 -0.09
CA ASN A 188 3.89 22.59 0.91
C ASN A 188 3.59 21.10 1.14
N GLY A 189 3.43 20.32 0.06
CA GLY A 189 3.04 18.91 0.17
C GLY A 189 4.11 18.08 0.88
N LEU A 190 5.39 18.32 0.55
CA LEU A 190 6.52 17.67 1.21
C LEU A 190 6.68 18.13 2.66
N VAL A 191 6.41 19.40 2.98
CA VAL A 191 6.43 19.92 4.37
C VAL A 191 5.38 19.20 5.20
N THR A 192 4.11 19.23 4.78
CA THR A 192 2.99 18.55 5.45
C THR A 192 3.29 17.06 5.67
N GLN A 193 3.74 16.33 4.63
CA GLN A 193 4.02 14.90 4.75
C GLN A 193 5.17 14.55 5.70
N SER A 194 6.18 15.43 5.82
CA SER A 194 7.29 15.24 6.77
C SER A 194 6.97 15.58 8.21
N ARG A 195 5.82 16.19 8.49
CA ARG A 195 5.54 16.81 9.79
C ARG A 195 4.83 15.88 10.78
N PHE A 196 4.18 14.84 10.28
CA PHE A 196 3.33 13.91 11.02
C PHE A 196 3.97 12.53 11.09
N ILE A 197 3.43 11.65 11.94
CA ILE A 197 3.89 10.27 12.13
C ILE A 197 3.50 9.43 10.90
N LEU A 198 4.21 9.62 9.78
CA LEU A 198 3.90 9.07 8.45
C LEU A 198 5.12 8.37 7.82
N LEU A 199 4.86 7.34 6.99
CA LEU A 199 5.92 6.55 6.35
C LEU A 199 6.52 7.16 5.08
N ASP A 200 5.86 8.13 4.44
CA ASP A 200 6.32 8.62 3.13
C ASP A 200 7.53 9.55 3.24
N SER A 201 7.80 10.16 4.39
CA SER A 201 9.05 10.92 4.58
C SER A 201 10.28 10.01 4.63
N PRO A 202 10.30 8.91 5.43
CA PRO A 202 11.28 7.83 5.27
C PRO A 202 11.41 7.31 3.83
N LEU A 203 10.30 7.13 3.11
CA LEU A 203 10.33 6.69 1.71
C LEU A 203 11.07 7.71 0.82
N VAL A 204 10.67 8.98 0.85
CA VAL A 204 11.25 10.04 0.01
C VAL A 204 12.74 10.23 0.30
N ILE A 205 13.18 10.16 1.56
CA ILE A 205 14.63 10.28 1.85
C ILE A 205 15.43 9.07 1.38
N PHE A 206 14.95 7.83 1.54
CA PHE A 206 15.69 6.67 1.04
C PHE A 206 15.71 6.62 -0.50
N THR A 207 14.63 7.02 -1.17
CA THR A 207 14.65 7.27 -2.62
C THR A 207 15.68 8.34 -2.98
N ALA A 208 15.67 9.49 -2.31
CA ALA A 208 16.60 10.60 -2.57
C ALA A 208 18.08 10.21 -2.35
N LEU A 209 18.37 9.46 -1.29
CA LEU A 209 19.70 8.93 -0.97
C LEU A 209 20.14 7.85 -1.98
N THR A 210 19.21 7.03 -2.46
CA THR A 210 19.46 6.08 -3.55
C THR A 210 19.84 6.81 -4.83
N VAL A 211 19.10 7.86 -5.20
CA VAL A 211 19.44 8.72 -6.36
C VAL A 211 20.84 9.32 -6.16
N LEU A 212 21.12 9.93 -5.00
CA LEU A 212 22.42 10.52 -4.71
C LEU A 212 23.58 9.52 -4.86
N ALA A 213 23.44 8.33 -4.27
CA ALA A 213 24.46 7.30 -4.32
C ALA A 213 24.66 6.77 -5.76
N PHE A 214 23.57 6.55 -6.50
CA PHE A 214 23.62 6.05 -7.87
C PHE A 214 24.16 7.09 -8.87
N THR A 215 23.84 8.38 -8.70
CA THR A 215 24.42 9.46 -9.50
C THR A 215 25.93 9.57 -9.25
N ASN A 216 26.39 9.49 -8.00
CA ASN A 216 27.83 9.51 -7.69
C ASN A 216 28.56 8.25 -8.20
N PHE A 217 27.94 7.08 -8.10
CA PHE A 217 28.43 5.86 -8.76
C PHE A 217 28.57 6.05 -10.27
N THR A 218 27.55 6.62 -10.91
CA THR A 218 27.53 6.89 -12.36
C THR A 218 28.63 7.87 -12.74
N ASN A 219 28.83 8.96 -11.99
CA ASN A 219 29.92 9.92 -12.20
C ASN A 219 31.32 9.27 -12.17
N GLN A 220 31.55 8.31 -11.27
CA GLN A 220 32.83 7.58 -11.21
C GLN A 220 32.92 6.54 -12.34
N HIS A 221 31.82 5.88 -12.69
CA HIS A 221 31.79 4.90 -13.77
C HIS A 221 32.04 5.52 -15.16
N GLU A 222 31.45 6.69 -15.42
CA GLU A 222 31.55 7.41 -16.70
C GLU A 222 32.94 8.02 -16.97
N GLN A 223 33.81 8.10 -15.95
CA GLN A 223 35.22 8.45 -16.13
C GLN A 223 36.05 7.32 -16.76
N GLY A 224 35.44 6.17 -17.05
CA GLY A 224 36.04 5.07 -17.79
C GLY A 224 36.92 4.15 -16.94
N PRO A 225 37.80 3.35 -17.58
CA PRO A 225 38.62 2.34 -16.91
C PRO A 225 39.45 2.85 -15.72
N SER A 226 39.85 4.13 -15.70
CA SER A 226 40.74 4.69 -14.69
C SER A 226 40.12 4.86 -13.29
N ARG A 227 38.77 4.86 -13.17
CA ARG A 227 38.06 4.94 -11.88
C ARG A 227 37.26 3.68 -11.55
N ALA A 228 37.07 2.79 -12.53
CA ALA A 228 36.36 1.52 -12.35
C ALA A 228 37.03 0.63 -11.28
N PHE A 229 36.20 0.02 -10.41
CA PHE A 229 36.63 -0.84 -9.30
C PHE A 229 37.54 -0.17 -8.24
N GLY A 230 37.71 1.15 -8.27
CA GLY A 230 38.37 1.89 -7.18
C GLY A 230 37.53 1.90 -5.89
N ALA A 231 38.13 2.33 -4.76
CA ALA A 231 37.45 2.37 -3.46
C ALA A 231 36.16 3.20 -3.50
N SER A 232 36.20 4.41 -4.08
CA SER A 232 35.01 5.26 -4.23
C SER A 232 33.93 4.65 -5.13
N TRP A 233 34.32 3.88 -6.15
CA TRP A 233 33.39 3.19 -7.04
C TRP A 233 32.61 2.10 -6.29
N TRP A 234 33.31 1.29 -5.49
CA TRP A 234 32.69 0.27 -4.63
C TRP A 234 31.87 0.89 -3.50
N PHE A 235 32.33 1.98 -2.89
CA PHE A 235 31.61 2.70 -1.85
C PHE A 235 30.24 3.17 -2.35
N TRP A 236 30.19 3.93 -3.45
CA TRP A 236 28.93 4.45 -3.99
C TRP A 236 28.00 3.34 -4.51
N LEU A 237 28.56 2.28 -5.12
CA LEU A 237 27.77 1.13 -5.57
C LEU A 237 27.14 0.35 -4.39
N THR A 238 27.92 0.08 -3.35
CA THR A 238 27.47 -0.61 -2.13
C THR A 238 26.41 0.22 -1.39
N LEU A 239 26.65 1.53 -1.28
CA LEU A 239 25.72 2.46 -0.63
C LEU A 239 24.40 2.58 -1.40
N THR A 240 24.44 2.53 -2.73
CA THR A 240 23.22 2.41 -3.58
C THR A 240 22.44 1.14 -3.21
N GLY A 241 23.13 0.01 -3.03
CA GLY A 241 22.52 -1.24 -2.58
C GLY A 241 21.81 -1.15 -1.23
N ILE A 242 22.47 -0.55 -0.24
CA ILE A 242 21.91 -0.36 1.10
C ILE A 242 20.67 0.54 1.04
N PHE A 243 20.71 1.65 0.30
CA PHE A 243 19.56 2.56 0.19
C PHE A 243 18.42 2.00 -0.67
N LEU A 244 18.70 1.19 -1.70
CA LEU A 244 17.65 0.42 -2.39
C LEU A 244 16.93 -0.54 -1.43
N GLY A 245 17.71 -1.29 -0.63
CA GLY A 245 17.18 -2.16 0.42
C GLY A 245 16.33 -1.41 1.45
N ALA A 246 16.79 -0.25 1.91
CA ALA A 246 16.03 0.60 2.82
C ALA A 246 14.73 1.13 2.19
N THR A 247 14.78 1.62 0.94
CA THR A 247 13.61 2.15 0.22
C THR A 247 12.51 1.10 0.09
N VAL A 248 12.82 -0.12 -0.38
CA VAL A 248 11.84 -1.19 -0.49
C VAL A 248 11.38 -1.72 0.88
N SER A 249 12.23 -1.63 1.92
CA SER A 249 11.86 -1.97 3.31
C SER A 249 10.93 -0.95 3.97
N VAL A 250 10.68 0.23 3.38
CA VAL A 250 9.65 1.19 3.81
C VAL A 250 8.31 0.95 3.11
N LYS A 251 8.29 0.92 1.77
CA LYS A 251 7.09 0.77 0.95
C LYS A 251 7.46 0.06 -0.35
N TRP A 252 6.60 -0.82 -0.87
CA TRP A 252 6.85 -1.50 -2.16
C TRP A 252 6.95 -0.56 -3.36
N VAL A 253 6.59 0.72 -3.23
CA VAL A 253 6.93 1.79 -4.19
C VAL A 253 8.45 1.87 -4.44
N GLY A 254 9.29 1.44 -3.48
CA GLY A 254 10.74 1.29 -3.67
C GLY A 254 11.15 0.28 -4.74
N LEU A 255 10.26 -0.64 -5.15
CA LEU A 255 10.48 -1.51 -6.32
C LEU A 255 10.61 -0.69 -7.61
N PHE A 256 9.97 0.49 -7.69
CA PHE A 256 10.12 1.40 -8.83
C PHE A 256 11.50 2.08 -8.83
N THR A 257 12.07 2.35 -7.66
CA THR A 257 13.46 2.83 -7.53
C THR A 257 14.45 1.73 -7.95
N ILE A 258 14.19 0.47 -7.59
CA ILE A 258 14.95 -0.70 -8.05
C ILE A 258 14.85 -0.85 -9.57
N ALA A 259 13.65 -0.74 -10.15
CA ALA A 259 13.43 -0.83 -11.60
C ALA A 259 14.16 0.31 -12.36
N TRP A 260 14.12 1.54 -11.83
CA TRP A 260 14.86 2.68 -12.37
C TRP A 260 16.37 2.43 -12.36
N VAL A 261 16.97 2.11 -11.20
CA VAL A 261 18.41 1.80 -11.10
C VAL A 261 18.79 0.60 -11.98
N GLY A 262 17.95 -0.44 -12.01
CA GLY A 262 18.13 -1.64 -12.83
C GLY A 262 18.16 -1.31 -14.33
N SER A 263 17.21 -0.51 -14.82
CA SER A 263 17.16 -0.09 -16.23
C SER A 263 18.41 0.69 -16.65
N LEU A 264 18.86 1.64 -15.83
CA LEU A 264 20.09 2.41 -16.08
C LEU A 264 21.34 1.53 -15.96
N THR A 265 21.33 0.54 -15.09
CA THR A 265 22.41 -0.45 -14.96
C THR A 265 22.50 -1.37 -16.19
N ILE A 266 21.37 -1.78 -16.77
CA ILE A 266 21.32 -2.53 -18.03
C ILE A 266 21.90 -1.68 -19.17
N VAL A 267 21.52 -0.40 -19.27
CA VAL A 267 22.09 0.53 -20.26
C VAL A 267 23.62 0.68 -20.08
N GLN A 268 24.12 0.78 -18.84
CA GLN A 268 25.56 0.83 -18.57
C GLN A 268 26.27 -0.47 -19.00
N LEU A 269 25.69 -1.64 -18.72
CA LEU A 269 26.24 -2.94 -19.12
C LEU A 269 26.21 -3.14 -20.66
N TRP A 270 25.22 -2.58 -21.33
CA TRP A 270 25.12 -2.53 -22.79
C TRP A 270 26.20 -1.64 -23.42
N VAL A 271 26.43 -0.45 -22.86
CA VAL A 271 27.54 0.44 -23.29
C VAL A 271 28.90 -0.22 -23.06
N LEU A 272 29.09 -0.90 -21.93
CA LEU A 272 30.30 -1.68 -21.64
C LEU A 272 30.52 -2.85 -22.63
N LEU A 273 29.45 -3.50 -23.09
CA LEU A 273 29.52 -4.56 -24.10
C LEU A 273 29.92 -4.01 -25.49
N GLY A 274 29.57 -2.76 -25.78
CA GLY A 274 29.95 -2.06 -27.01
C GLY A 274 31.42 -1.64 -27.10
N ASP A 275 32.16 -1.57 -25.98
CA ASP A 275 33.60 -1.26 -25.99
C ASP A 275 34.44 -2.52 -26.21
N THR A 276 34.59 -2.88 -27.48
CA THR A 276 35.41 -4.02 -27.93
C THR A 276 36.93 -3.81 -27.78
N ARG A 277 37.38 -2.64 -27.29
CA ARG A 277 38.81 -2.29 -27.22
C ARG A 277 39.37 -2.34 -25.79
N THR A 278 38.62 -1.90 -24.80
CA THR A 278 39.09 -1.89 -23.40
C THR A 278 38.39 -2.89 -22.49
N VAL A 279 37.17 -3.34 -22.84
CA VAL A 279 36.39 -4.26 -22.01
C VAL A 279 36.56 -5.69 -22.53
N THR A 280 37.47 -6.44 -21.90
CA THR A 280 37.52 -7.90 -22.10
C THR A 280 36.32 -8.58 -21.45
N ILE A 281 35.94 -9.78 -21.92
CA ILE A 281 34.83 -10.57 -21.35
C ILE A 281 34.97 -10.79 -19.84
N ARG A 282 36.21 -10.95 -19.33
CA ARG A 282 36.50 -11.08 -17.89
C ARG A 282 36.18 -9.78 -17.12
N VAL A 283 36.49 -8.62 -17.70
CA VAL A 283 36.17 -7.31 -17.11
C VAL A 283 34.66 -7.03 -17.18
N TRP A 284 33.99 -7.44 -18.26
CA TRP A 284 32.53 -7.37 -18.35
C TRP A 284 31.85 -8.21 -17.26
N PHE A 285 32.24 -9.48 -17.08
CA PHE A 285 31.73 -10.32 -15.99
C PHE A 285 32.05 -9.74 -14.61
N LYS A 286 33.24 -9.16 -14.40
CA LYS A 286 33.58 -8.46 -13.15
C LYS A 286 32.64 -7.28 -12.89
N HIS A 287 32.28 -6.51 -13.91
CA HIS A 287 31.28 -5.44 -13.82
C HIS A 287 29.87 -5.97 -13.55
N PHE A 288 29.48 -7.09 -14.15
CA PHE A 288 28.19 -7.75 -13.95
C PHE A 288 28.07 -8.27 -12.50
N PHE A 289 29.00 -9.09 -12.03
CA PHE A 289 28.94 -9.67 -10.67
C PHE A 289 29.06 -8.62 -9.57
N ALA A 290 29.86 -7.57 -9.76
CA ALA A 290 29.91 -6.44 -8.82
C ALA A 290 28.54 -5.75 -8.67
N ARG A 291 27.84 -5.54 -9.79
CA ARG A 291 26.49 -4.95 -9.81
C ARG A 291 25.43 -5.91 -9.26
N ALA A 292 25.47 -7.19 -9.62
CA ALA A 292 24.54 -8.19 -9.09
C ALA A 292 24.67 -8.33 -7.57
N PHE A 293 25.90 -8.36 -7.04
CA PHE A 293 26.13 -8.38 -5.59
C PHE A 293 25.58 -7.12 -4.91
N CYS A 294 26.00 -5.93 -5.35
CA CYS A 294 25.61 -4.69 -4.66
C CYS A 294 24.16 -4.27 -4.93
N LEU A 295 23.56 -4.55 -6.08
CA LEU A 295 22.22 -4.06 -6.47
C LEU A 295 21.13 -5.14 -6.40
N ILE A 296 21.46 -6.38 -6.03
CA ILE A 296 20.48 -7.45 -5.78
C ILE A 296 20.73 -8.08 -4.40
N VAL A 297 21.91 -8.67 -4.17
CA VAL A 297 22.19 -9.42 -2.93
C VAL A 297 22.13 -8.52 -1.69
N ILE A 298 22.73 -7.33 -1.73
CA ILE A 298 22.68 -6.38 -0.60
C ILE A 298 21.25 -5.87 -0.32
N PRO A 299 20.48 -5.35 -1.30
CA PRO A 299 19.08 -4.97 -1.08
C PRO A 299 18.20 -6.10 -0.52
N VAL A 300 18.32 -7.32 -1.06
CA VAL A 300 17.55 -8.48 -0.60
C VAL A 300 17.94 -8.88 0.83
N GLY A 301 19.24 -8.93 1.12
CA GLY A 301 19.73 -9.22 2.48
C GLY A 301 19.28 -8.18 3.50
N PHE A 302 19.30 -6.89 3.15
CA PHE A 302 18.78 -5.82 3.99
C PHE A 302 17.26 -5.95 4.21
N TYR A 303 16.50 -6.22 3.15
CA TYR A 303 15.05 -6.39 3.23
C TYR A 303 14.67 -7.59 4.12
N MET A 304 15.33 -8.74 3.93
CA MET A 304 15.14 -9.92 4.78
C MET A 304 15.53 -9.65 6.24
N SER A 305 16.61 -8.91 6.51
CA SER A 305 17.01 -8.59 7.89
C SER A 305 15.99 -7.67 8.59
N MET A 306 15.35 -6.75 7.88
CA MET A 306 14.26 -5.93 8.44
C MET A 306 13.03 -6.77 8.80
N PHE A 307 12.69 -7.79 8.02
CA PHE A 307 11.64 -8.75 8.39
C PHE A 307 12.06 -9.70 9.53
N ALA A 308 13.34 -10.05 9.63
CA ALA A 308 13.85 -10.81 10.78
C ALA A 308 13.69 -10.01 12.08
N ILE A 309 14.08 -8.73 12.09
CA ILE A 309 13.86 -7.84 13.24
C ILE A 309 12.36 -7.69 13.54
N HIS A 310 11.51 -7.50 12.52
CA HIS A 310 10.06 -7.44 12.69
C HIS A 310 9.48 -8.67 13.40
N PHE A 311 9.86 -9.89 12.98
CA PHE A 311 9.41 -11.12 13.64
C PHE A 311 10.00 -11.32 15.04
N LEU A 312 11.21 -10.82 15.32
CA LEU A 312 11.81 -10.86 16.66
C LEU A 312 11.12 -9.88 17.63
N CYS A 313 10.71 -8.71 17.16
CA CYS A 313 9.98 -7.73 17.97
C CYS A 313 8.52 -8.15 18.23
N LEU A 314 7.87 -8.83 17.27
CA LEU A 314 6.45 -9.17 17.33
C LEU A 314 6.22 -10.63 17.76
N ALA A 315 6.64 -10.96 18.98
CA ALA A 315 6.55 -12.31 19.53
C ALA A 315 5.16 -12.66 20.13
N ASN A 316 4.34 -11.70 20.51
CA ASN A 316 3.06 -11.94 21.20
C ASN A 316 1.88 -11.96 20.21
N PRO A 317 0.80 -12.72 20.49
CA PRO A 317 -0.46 -12.65 19.73
C PRO A 317 -1.08 -11.25 19.71
N GLY A 318 -1.92 -10.99 18.71
CA GLY A 318 -2.53 -9.69 18.46
C GLY A 318 -3.26 -9.68 17.12
N ASP A 319 -4.18 -8.73 16.95
CA ASP A 319 -5.28 -8.68 15.97
C ASP A 319 -4.93 -8.91 14.48
N GLY A 320 -3.66 -9.02 14.09
CA GLY A 320 -3.25 -9.47 12.76
C GLY A 320 -2.93 -10.96 12.64
N ASP A 321 -2.98 -11.74 13.72
CA ASP A 321 -2.68 -13.17 13.74
C ASP A 321 -3.68 -14.00 12.93
N GLY A 322 -4.98 -13.66 12.98
CA GLY A 322 -6.05 -14.30 12.20
C GLY A 322 -5.90 -14.23 10.67
N PHE A 323 -4.98 -13.42 10.14
CA PHE A 323 -4.63 -13.43 8.71
C PHE A 323 -3.59 -14.50 8.34
N MET A 324 -2.89 -15.06 9.33
CA MET A 324 -1.85 -16.07 9.17
C MET A 324 -2.38 -17.49 9.43
N SER A 325 -1.65 -18.50 9.00
CA SER A 325 -1.91 -19.92 9.29
C SER A 325 -1.67 -20.25 10.77
N SER A 326 -2.28 -21.34 11.25
CA SER A 326 -2.00 -21.84 12.59
C SER A 326 -0.51 -22.21 12.81
N GLU A 327 0.22 -22.63 11.78
CA GLU A 327 1.68 -22.85 11.88
C GLU A 327 2.44 -21.57 12.21
N PHE A 328 2.06 -20.45 11.61
CA PHE A 328 2.62 -19.14 11.95
C PHE A 328 2.21 -18.72 13.35
N GLN A 329 0.91 -18.86 13.69
CA GLN A 329 0.36 -18.47 15.00
C GLN A 329 1.02 -19.26 16.15
N ALA A 330 1.35 -20.54 15.93
CA ALA A 330 2.05 -21.39 16.89
C ALA A 330 3.48 -20.90 17.20
N THR A 331 4.09 -20.09 16.33
CA THR A 331 5.39 -19.43 16.63
C THR A 331 5.27 -18.15 17.46
N LEU A 332 4.04 -17.68 17.73
CA LEU A 332 3.80 -16.59 18.67
C LEU A 332 3.65 -17.16 20.08
N ASN A 333 3.91 -16.32 21.08
CA ASN A 333 3.79 -16.63 22.51
C ASN A 333 2.32 -16.74 22.96
N SER A 334 1.56 -17.62 22.31
CA SER A 334 0.19 -17.96 22.66
C SER A 334 0.19 -19.13 23.64
N LYS A 335 -0.55 -19.01 24.75
CA LYS A 335 -0.81 -20.16 25.64
C LYS A 335 -1.76 -21.20 25.00
N ALA A 336 -2.29 -20.90 23.81
CA ALA A 336 -3.42 -21.60 23.18
C ALA A 336 -3.03 -22.72 22.20
N MET A 337 -1.76 -22.77 21.77
CA MET A 337 -1.24 -23.77 20.81
C MET A 337 -0.19 -24.65 21.48
N GLN A 338 -0.62 -25.37 22.52
CA GLN A 338 0.20 -26.37 23.22
C GLN A 338 0.17 -27.72 22.51
N ASP A 339 1.08 -28.62 22.89
CA ASP A 339 1.16 -29.96 22.34
C ASP A 339 -0.10 -30.78 22.73
N VAL A 340 -0.82 -31.27 21.72
CA VAL A 340 -2.11 -31.96 21.86
C VAL A 340 -1.97 -33.44 21.52
N PRO A 341 -2.72 -34.36 22.17
CA PRO A 341 -2.73 -35.78 21.85
C PRO A 341 -2.97 -36.05 20.36
N ALA A 342 -2.11 -36.89 19.78
CA ALA A 342 -2.01 -37.10 18.34
C ALA A 342 -3.17 -37.92 17.77
N ASP A 343 -3.57 -38.99 18.44
CA ASP A 343 -4.60 -39.90 17.93
C ASP A 343 -6.00 -39.50 18.40
N VAL A 344 -6.96 -39.47 17.47
CA VAL A 344 -8.37 -39.20 17.75
C VAL A 344 -9.13 -40.54 17.84
N ALA A 345 -9.91 -40.72 18.89
CA ALA A 345 -10.75 -41.90 19.13
C ALA A 345 -12.22 -41.50 19.26
N PHE A 346 -13.14 -42.47 19.24
CA PHE A 346 -14.53 -42.18 19.63
C PHE A 346 -14.57 -41.76 21.11
N GLY A 347 -15.37 -40.76 21.47
CA GLY A 347 -15.31 -40.10 22.78
C GLY A 347 -14.35 -38.91 22.87
N SER A 348 -13.45 -38.73 21.90
CA SER A 348 -12.56 -37.56 21.86
C SER A 348 -13.38 -36.27 21.75
N ARG A 349 -13.06 -35.31 22.63
CA ARG A 349 -13.49 -33.92 22.59
C ARG A 349 -12.56 -33.17 21.64
N VAL A 350 -13.06 -32.85 20.45
CA VAL A 350 -12.28 -32.24 19.36
C VAL A 350 -12.77 -30.84 19.00
N SER A 351 -11.84 -29.99 18.59
CA SER A 351 -12.17 -28.77 17.84
C SER A 351 -11.73 -28.93 16.40
N ILE A 352 -12.70 -28.91 15.48
CA ILE A 352 -12.50 -29.10 14.05
C ILE A 352 -12.36 -27.75 13.38
N ARG A 353 -11.34 -27.57 12.56
CA ARG A 353 -11.03 -26.34 11.83
C ARG A 353 -11.10 -26.54 10.33
N HIS A 354 -11.65 -25.54 9.63
CA HIS A 354 -11.66 -25.52 8.17
C HIS A 354 -10.28 -25.17 7.60
N TYR A 355 -9.90 -25.78 6.49
CA TYR A 355 -8.56 -25.63 5.91
C TYR A 355 -8.38 -24.37 5.07
N ASN A 356 -9.35 -24.01 4.22
CA ASN A 356 -9.15 -22.96 3.21
C ASN A 356 -9.68 -21.56 3.59
N THR A 357 -10.59 -21.46 4.57
CA THR A 357 -11.06 -20.15 5.07
C THR A 357 -10.50 -19.84 6.45
N GLN A 358 -10.30 -18.56 6.72
CA GLN A 358 -9.99 -18.06 8.06
C GLN A 358 -11.24 -17.92 8.95
N GLY A 359 -12.33 -18.62 8.62
CA GLY A 359 -13.52 -18.69 9.47
C GLY A 359 -13.26 -19.41 10.79
N GLY A 360 -12.24 -20.27 10.85
CA GLY A 360 -11.79 -20.93 12.06
C GLY A 360 -12.51 -22.24 12.33
N TYR A 361 -13.09 -22.35 13.52
CA TYR A 361 -13.60 -23.59 14.08
C TYR A 361 -15.06 -23.82 13.71
N LEU A 362 -15.43 -25.09 13.47
CA LEU A 362 -16.82 -25.51 13.43
C LEU A 362 -17.48 -25.17 14.78
N HIS A 363 -18.49 -24.33 14.75
CA HIS A 363 -19.06 -23.68 15.93
C HIS A 363 -20.58 -23.80 15.95
N SER A 364 -21.17 -23.86 17.15
CA SER A 364 -22.62 -23.78 17.32
C SER A 364 -23.00 -23.11 18.64
N HIS A 365 -24.10 -22.38 18.64
CA HIS A 365 -24.62 -21.68 19.83
C HIS A 365 -26.14 -21.69 19.77
N SER A 366 -26.83 -21.39 20.87
CA SER A 366 -28.29 -21.60 21.03
C SER A 366 -29.22 -20.77 20.13
N SER A 367 -28.69 -19.98 19.20
CA SER A 367 -29.49 -19.24 18.21
C SER A 367 -29.98 -20.15 17.10
N MET A 368 -31.19 -19.89 16.60
CA MET A 368 -31.80 -20.65 15.50
C MET A 368 -31.68 -19.87 14.18
N TYR A 369 -31.73 -20.55 13.05
CA TYR A 369 -31.87 -19.88 11.75
C TYR A 369 -33.22 -19.15 11.65
N PRO A 370 -33.27 -17.94 11.07
CA PRO A 370 -34.53 -17.22 10.88
C PRO A 370 -35.37 -17.81 9.73
N GLY A 371 -34.70 -18.33 8.71
CA GLY A 371 -35.27 -19.05 7.56
C GLY A 371 -34.91 -20.53 7.57
N GLY A 372 -35.03 -21.18 6.42
CA GLY A 372 -34.65 -22.58 6.23
C GLY A 372 -35.36 -23.52 7.22
N SER A 373 -34.60 -24.39 7.89
CA SER A 373 -35.16 -25.38 8.83
C SER A 373 -35.60 -24.78 10.17
N LYS A 374 -35.16 -23.56 10.50
CA LYS A 374 -35.28 -22.93 11.83
C LYS A 374 -34.66 -23.76 12.98
N GLN A 375 -33.75 -24.67 12.66
CA GLN A 375 -32.94 -25.38 13.65
C GLN A 375 -31.76 -24.50 14.12
N GLN A 376 -30.94 -25.04 15.03
CA GLN A 376 -29.83 -24.29 15.64
C GLN A 376 -28.71 -24.04 14.61
N GLN A 377 -28.10 -22.87 14.67
CA GLN A 377 -27.10 -22.43 13.69
C GLN A 377 -25.80 -23.22 13.81
N ILE A 378 -25.20 -23.53 12.65
CA ILE A 378 -23.82 -24.01 12.52
C ILE A 378 -23.05 -22.98 11.70
N THR A 379 -21.90 -22.58 12.21
CA THR A 379 -21.08 -21.50 11.65
C THR A 379 -19.59 -21.85 11.74
N LEU A 380 -18.73 -20.97 11.23
CA LEU A 380 -17.34 -20.93 11.66
C LEU A 380 -17.06 -19.68 12.48
N TYR A 381 -16.45 -19.91 13.64
CA TYR A 381 -16.01 -18.88 14.56
C TYR A 381 -14.47 -18.83 14.63
N PRO A 382 -13.82 -17.66 14.42
CA PRO A 382 -12.37 -17.57 14.29
C PRO A 382 -11.60 -17.70 15.61
N HIS A 383 -12.27 -17.56 16.76
CA HIS A 383 -11.66 -17.60 18.08
C HIS A 383 -11.92 -18.94 18.78
N LYS A 384 -11.06 -19.31 19.75
CA LYS A 384 -11.28 -20.48 20.59
C LYS A 384 -12.38 -20.20 21.61
N ASP A 385 -13.36 -21.09 21.66
CA ASP A 385 -14.54 -21.03 22.53
C ASP A 385 -14.91 -22.45 22.97
N GLU A 386 -15.63 -22.60 24.09
CA GLU A 386 -16.16 -23.90 24.53
C GLU A 386 -17.21 -24.43 23.54
N ASN A 387 -17.92 -23.52 22.85
CA ASN A 387 -18.86 -23.79 21.76
C ASN A 387 -18.19 -24.26 20.44
N ASN A 388 -16.89 -24.54 20.47
CA ASN A 388 -16.14 -25.17 19.38
C ASN A 388 -15.80 -26.65 19.70
N ILE A 389 -16.32 -27.20 20.79
CA ILE A 389 -15.98 -28.54 21.28
C ILE A 389 -17.06 -29.54 20.86
N TRP A 390 -16.64 -30.53 20.09
CA TRP A 390 -17.46 -31.61 19.56
C TRP A 390 -16.98 -32.95 20.10
N VAL A 391 -17.86 -33.79 20.62
CA VAL A 391 -17.56 -35.19 20.95
C VAL A 391 -17.77 -36.04 19.69
N VAL A 392 -16.77 -36.85 19.34
CA VAL A 392 -16.85 -37.79 18.22
C VAL A 392 -17.54 -39.07 18.68
N GLU A 393 -18.82 -39.22 18.38
CA GLU A 393 -19.57 -40.47 18.61
C GLU A 393 -19.43 -41.42 17.41
N ASN A 394 -19.48 -42.73 17.66
CA ASN A 394 -19.63 -43.74 16.62
C ASN A 394 -21.11 -43.85 16.16
N GLN A 395 -21.36 -44.53 15.05
CA GLN A 395 -22.72 -44.82 14.57
C GLN A 395 -23.57 -45.57 15.62
N THR A 396 -22.96 -46.55 16.30
CA THR A 396 -23.56 -47.36 17.38
C THR A 396 -22.95 -47.00 18.73
N GLN A 397 -23.71 -47.07 19.82
CA GLN A 397 -23.15 -46.91 21.18
C GLN A 397 -22.33 -48.12 21.61
N PRO A 398 -21.43 -47.98 22.61
CA PRO A 398 -20.65 -49.10 23.10
C PRO A 398 -21.49 -49.98 24.04
N LEU A 399 -21.24 -51.29 23.99
CA LEU A 399 -21.83 -52.26 24.89
C LEU A 399 -21.02 -52.33 26.19
N GLY A 400 -21.65 -51.95 27.30
CA GLY A 400 -21.13 -52.14 28.65
C GLY A 400 -21.60 -53.46 29.27
N GLU A 401 -21.23 -53.68 30.55
CA GLU A 401 -21.51 -54.92 31.29
C GLU A 401 -23.02 -55.22 31.47
N TYR A 402 -23.88 -54.21 31.36
CA TYR A 402 -25.33 -54.32 31.57
C TYR A 402 -26.19 -53.91 30.35
N GLY A 403 -25.59 -53.66 29.18
CA GLY A 403 -26.30 -53.22 27.98
C GLY A 403 -25.59 -52.09 27.22
N GLU A 404 -26.28 -51.45 26.27
CA GLU A 404 -25.76 -50.23 25.62
C GLU A 404 -25.59 -49.11 26.66
N VAL A 405 -24.44 -48.45 26.65
CA VAL A 405 -24.19 -47.29 27.52
C VAL A 405 -24.76 -46.04 26.84
N GLU A 406 -25.81 -45.47 27.42
CA GLU A 406 -26.47 -44.28 26.88
C GLU A 406 -25.66 -42.99 27.14
N GLY A 407 -25.72 -42.06 26.19
CA GLY A 407 -25.14 -40.71 26.30
C GLY A 407 -23.77 -40.51 25.60
N PRO A 408 -23.32 -39.25 25.47
CA PRO A 408 -22.08 -38.90 24.75
C PRO A 408 -20.82 -39.37 25.50
N SER A 409 -20.87 -39.45 26.83
CA SER A 409 -19.79 -39.94 27.70
C SER A 409 -19.67 -41.47 27.75
N ALA A 410 -20.46 -42.21 26.97
CA ALA A 410 -20.38 -43.67 26.89
C ALA A 410 -18.97 -44.20 26.54
N TRP A 411 -18.18 -43.39 25.83
CA TRP A 411 -16.82 -43.69 25.42
C TRP A 411 -15.73 -43.21 26.41
N ASP A 412 -16.08 -42.40 27.41
CA ASP A 412 -15.09 -41.81 28.34
C ASP A 412 -14.37 -42.87 29.20
N ASN A 413 -15.03 -43.99 29.49
CA ASN A 413 -14.52 -45.07 30.33
C ASN A 413 -14.12 -46.34 29.55
N LEU A 414 -13.97 -46.26 28.23
CA LEU A 414 -13.58 -47.37 27.37
C LEU A 414 -12.40 -46.96 26.49
N THR A 415 -11.46 -47.88 26.21
CA THR A 415 -10.47 -47.68 25.15
C THR A 415 -11.16 -47.80 23.80
N ALA A 416 -11.72 -46.67 23.35
CA ALA A 416 -12.36 -46.53 22.07
C ALA A 416 -11.41 -46.80 20.90
N GLY A 417 -11.95 -47.37 19.82
CA GLY A 417 -11.20 -47.51 18.56
C GLY A 417 -10.81 -46.15 17.98
N HIS A 418 -9.67 -46.11 17.28
CA HIS A 418 -9.30 -44.93 16.50
C HIS A 418 -10.31 -44.67 15.37
N VAL A 419 -10.53 -43.40 15.04
CA VAL A 419 -11.36 -43.03 13.89
C VAL A 419 -10.55 -43.25 12.60
N ILE A 420 -10.98 -44.18 11.75
CA ILE A 420 -10.27 -44.59 10.52
C ILE A 420 -10.91 -44.02 9.25
N ASP A 421 -10.17 -44.09 8.14
CA ASP A 421 -10.70 -43.75 6.81
C ASP A 421 -11.96 -44.60 6.50
N GLY A 422 -13.08 -43.94 6.19
CA GLY A 422 -14.39 -44.57 5.98
C GLY A 422 -15.26 -44.76 7.23
N SER A 423 -14.78 -44.41 8.43
CA SER A 423 -15.61 -44.45 9.65
C SER A 423 -16.84 -43.53 9.53
N VAL A 424 -17.99 -44.00 10.02
CA VAL A 424 -19.22 -43.20 10.16
C VAL A 424 -19.28 -42.65 11.58
N ILE A 425 -19.35 -41.33 11.70
CA ILE A 425 -19.35 -40.61 12.97
C ILE A 425 -20.62 -39.76 13.11
N LYS A 426 -20.97 -39.46 14.36
CA LYS A 426 -21.85 -38.34 14.72
C LYS A 426 -21.00 -37.32 15.50
N LEU A 427 -21.23 -36.03 15.26
CA LEU A 427 -20.54 -34.96 15.99
C LEU A 427 -21.51 -34.32 16.98
N TYR A 428 -21.28 -34.53 18.26
CA TYR A 428 -22.15 -34.05 19.35
C TYR A 428 -21.59 -32.78 19.98
N HIS A 429 -22.36 -31.69 19.96
CA HIS A 429 -22.00 -30.41 20.55
C HIS A 429 -22.28 -30.41 22.06
N THR A 430 -21.21 -30.25 22.86
CA THR A 430 -21.29 -30.42 24.32
C THR A 430 -22.18 -29.38 25.00
N SER A 431 -22.13 -28.11 24.59
CA SER A 431 -22.78 -27.01 25.29
C SER A 431 -24.30 -26.92 25.06
N THR A 432 -24.81 -27.52 23.99
CA THR A 432 -26.24 -27.45 23.63
C THR A 432 -26.91 -28.81 23.49
N HIS A 433 -26.18 -29.90 23.72
CA HIS A 433 -26.68 -31.28 23.64
C HIS A 433 -27.34 -31.65 22.28
N ARG A 434 -26.75 -31.15 21.18
CA ARG A 434 -27.23 -31.34 19.80
C ARG A 434 -26.18 -31.99 18.92
N ARG A 435 -26.58 -32.60 17.80
CA ARG A 435 -25.68 -33.15 16.79
C ARG A 435 -25.59 -32.27 15.56
N LEU A 436 -24.44 -32.30 14.89
CA LEU A 436 -24.30 -31.78 13.53
C LEU A 436 -25.25 -32.54 12.61
N HIS A 437 -26.05 -31.81 11.84
CA HIS A 437 -27.16 -32.34 11.04
C HIS A 437 -27.14 -31.69 9.65
N SER A 438 -27.60 -32.40 8.62
CA SER A 438 -27.86 -31.79 7.31
C SER A 438 -29.04 -32.44 6.59
N HIS A 439 -29.78 -31.64 5.83
CA HIS A 439 -31.04 -32.01 5.18
C HIS A 439 -31.13 -31.38 3.79
N ASP A 440 -32.11 -31.77 2.98
CA ASP A 440 -32.34 -31.19 1.64
C ASP A 440 -33.16 -29.88 1.72
N ILE A 441 -32.64 -28.92 2.51
CA ILE A 441 -33.17 -27.56 2.68
C ILE A 441 -32.07 -26.59 2.22
N ARG A 442 -32.45 -25.48 1.56
CA ARG A 442 -31.50 -24.46 1.09
C ARG A 442 -30.89 -23.66 2.26
N PRO A 443 -29.60 -23.32 2.22
CA PRO A 443 -28.99 -22.38 3.17
C PRO A 443 -29.70 -21.01 3.11
N PRO A 444 -29.81 -20.29 4.24
CA PRO A 444 -30.52 -19.00 4.31
C PRO A 444 -29.74 -17.80 3.73
N VAL A 445 -28.51 -17.99 3.25
CA VAL A 445 -27.72 -16.94 2.59
C VAL A 445 -27.26 -17.42 1.21
N THR A 446 -26.59 -18.58 1.13
CA THR A 446 -26.18 -19.14 -0.16
C THR A 446 -27.26 -20.08 -0.73
N GLU A 447 -28.26 -19.52 -1.41
CA GLU A 447 -29.37 -20.27 -2.04
C GLU A 447 -28.97 -21.10 -3.29
N ALA A 448 -27.70 -21.49 -3.43
CA ALA A 448 -27.18 -22.19 -4.60
C ALA A 448 -27.67 -23.64 -4.67
N ASP A 449 -28.03 -24.13 -5.86
CA ASP A 449 -28.74 -25.41 -6.01
C ASP A 449 -27.97 -26.67 -5.55
N TRP A 450 -26.65 -26.56 -5.48
CA TRP A 450 -25.72 -27.61 -5.07
C TRP A 450 -25.31 -27.51 -3.59
N GLN A 451 -25.84 -26.53 -2.83
CA GLN A 451 -25.61 -26.39 -1.39
C GLN A 451 -26.90 -26.62 -0.60
N ASN A 452 -26.71 -27.29 0.53
CA ASN A 452 -27.73 -27.62 1.52
C ASN A 452 -27.37 -26.99 2.88
N GLU A 453 -28.38 -26.63 3.66
CA GLU A 453 -28.24 -26.13 5.02
C GLU A 453 -27.59 -27.19 5.94
N VAL A 454 -26.78 -26.73 6.89
CA VAL A 454 -26.19 -27.53 7.96
C VAL A 454 -26.58 -26.88 9.29
N SER A 455 -27.05 -27.69 10.22
CA SER A 455 -27.71 -27.25 11.44
C SER A 455 -27.30 -28.10 12.66
N ALA A 456 -27.69 -27.66 13.85
CA ALA A 456 -27.62 -28.45 15.08
C ALA A 456 -29.02 -28.93 15.49
N TYR A 457 -29.21 -30.25 15.51
CA TYR A 457 -30.50 -30.90 15.79
C TYR A 457 -30.43 -31.89 16.97
N GLY A 458 -31.59 -32.30 17.48
CA GLY A 458 -31.72 -33.15 18.66
C GLY A 458 -31.76 -32.39 20.00
N TYR A 459 -31.66 -33.17 21.08
CA TYR A 459 -31.74 -32.75 22.47
C TYR A 459 -31.02 -33.78 23.37
N GLU A 460 -30.82 -33.47 24.65
CA GLU A 460 -30.20 -34.38 25.61
C GLU A 460 -31.00 -35.70 25.75
N GLY A 461 -30.33 -36.85 25.67
CA GLY A 461 -30.97 -38.17 25.66
C GLY A 461 -31.53 -38.62 24.31
N PHE A 462 -31.60 -37.75 23.29
CA PHE A 462 -31.94 -38.19 21.92
C PHE A 462 -30.77 -39.02 21.34
N PRO A 463 -30.99 -40.22 20.75
CA PRO A 463 -29.92 -41.04 20.16
C PRO A 463 -29.35 -40.47 18.85
N GLY A 464 -30.07 -39.55 18.20
CA GLY A 464 -29.78 -39.04 16.86
C GLY A 464 -30.61 -39.75 15.79
N ASP A 465 -30.61 -39.20 14.58
CA ASP A 465 -31.23 -39.81 13.40
C ASP A 465 -30.22 -40.04 12.25
N ALA A 466 -30.70 -40.50 11.09
CA ALA A 466 -29.83 -40.84 9.96
C ALA A 466 -29.16 -39.62 9.30
N ASN A 467 -29.71 -38.42 9.47
CA ASN A 467 -29.15 -37.16 8.97
C ASN A 467 -28.08 -36.55 9.90
N ASP A 468 -27.80 -37.20 11.04
CA ASP A 468 -26.65 -36.86 11.91
C ASP A 468 -25.37 -37.63 11.49
N LEU A 469 -25.45 -38.52 10.49
CA LEU A 469 -24.37 -39.45 10.13
C LEU A 469 -23.45 -38.89 9.04
N PHE A 470 -22.18 -38.67 9.41
CA PHE A 470 -21.12 -38.22 8.51
C PHE A 470 -20.04 -39.29 8.37
N ARG A 471 -19.73 -39.69 7.13
CA ARG A 471 -18.59 -40.55 6.82
C ARG A 471 -17.32 -39.71 6.69
N VAL A 472 -16.29 -40.09 7.45
CA VAL A 472 -14.93 -39.55 7.33
C VAL A 472 -14.29 -40.09 6.05
N GLU A 473 -13.76 -39.20 5.21
CA GLU A 473 -12.94 -39.57 4.05
C GLU A 473 -11.58 -38.85 4.12
N ILE A 474 -10.51 -39.61 4.35
CA ILE A 474 -9.16 -39.06 4.55
C ILE A 474 -8.52 -38.73 3.20
N VAL A 475 -8.10 -37.47 3.04
CA VAL A 475 -7.42 -37.00 1.83
C VAL A 475 -5.93 -37.30 1.96
N LYS A 476 -5.55 -38.51 1.52
CA LYS A 476 -4.21 -39.11 1.66
C LYS A 476 -3.07 -38.33 0.97
N SER A 477 -3.40 -37.45 0.01
CA SER A 477 -2.46 -36.54 -0.66
C SER A 477 -2.15 -35.28 0.17
N MET A 478 -3.03 -34.90 1.10
CA MET A 478 -2.89 -33.71 1.94
C MET A 478 -2.57 -34.02 3.41
N SER A 479 -2.56 -35.30 3.80
CA SER A 479 -2.32 -35.75 5.17
C SER A 479 -0.86 -36.14 5.41
N ASP A 480 -0.29 -35.71 6.52
CA ASP A 480 1.15 -35.81 6.81
C ASP A 480 1.52 -37.07 7.61
N GLY A 481 2.35 -37.93 7.01
CA GLY A 481 2.85 -39.17 7.61
C GLY A 481 2.04 -40.43 7.22
N PRO A 482 2.53 -41.64 7.57
CA PRO A 482 1.89 -42.90 7.17
C PRO A 482 0.61 -43.21 7.97
N GLU A 483 0.57 -42.90 9.26
CA GLU A 483 -0.59 -43.19 10.12
C GLU A 483 -1.73 -42.20 9.92
N ALA A 484 -1.43 -40.91 9.70
CA ALA A 484 -2.42 -39.87 9.36
C ALA A 484 -3.16 -40.14 8.02
N LYS A 485 -2.67 -41.09 7.21
CA LYS A 485 -3.32 -41.55 5.96
C LYS A 485 -4.24 -42.76 6.17
N LYS A 486 -4.25 -43.33 7.38
CA LYS A 486 -5.08 -44.48 7.79
C LYS A 486 -6.13 -44.10 8.83
N ARG A 487 -5.75 -43.27 9.81
CA ARG A 487 -6.58 -42.82 10.93
C ARG A 487 -6.49 -41.32 11.14
N ILE A 488 -7.53 -40.72 11.73
CA ILE A 488 -7.52 -39.30 12.09
C ILE A 488 -6.47 -39.06 13.18
N ARG A 489 -5.52 -38.20 12.85
CA ARG A 489 -4.54 -37.62 13.75
C ARG A 489 -4.63 -36.10 13.76
N THR A 490 -4.59 -35.53 14.96
CA THR A 490 -4.63 -34.09 15.24
C THR A 490 -3.56 -33.36 14.43
N ILE A 491 -3.93 -32.22 13.82
CA ILE A 491 -3.15 -31.37 12.91
C ILE A 491 -2.76 -32.05 11.59
N GLN A 492 -2.25 -33.30 11.64
CA GLN A 492 -1.63 -34.05 10.54
C GLN A 492 -2.63 -34.56 9.50
N THR A 493 -3.85 -34.96 9.91
CA THR A 493 -4.85 -35.52 8.98
C THR A 493 -5.73 -34.44 8.40
N LYS A 494 -5.88 -34.45 7.07
CA LYS A 494 -6.82 -33.61 6.33
C LYS A 494 -7.92 -34.50 5.76
N PHE A 495 -9.16 -34.26 6.13
CA PHE A 495 -10.30 -35.13 5.78
C PHE A 495 -11.52 -34.32 5.33
N LYS A 496 -12.44 -35.00 4.64
CA LYS A 496 -13.79 -34.53 4.36
C LYS A 496 -14.78 -35.23 5.30
N LEU A 497 -15.88 -34.55 5.61
CA LEU A 497 -17.05 -35.15 6.25
C LEU A 497 -18.15 -35.25 5.20
N ILE A 498 -18.49 -36.47 4.78
CA ILE A 498 -19.50 -36.74 3.75
C ILE A 498 -20.80 -37.12 4.45
N HIS A 499 -21.84 -36.31 4.31
CA HIS A 499 -23.15 -36.60 4.85
C HIS A 499 -23.75 -37.82 4.14
N LEU A 500 -24.14 -38.86 4.89
CA LEU A 500 -24.53 -40.14 4.28
C LEU A 500 -25.83 -40.06 3.47
N MET A 501 -26.85 -39.34 3.96
CA MET A 501 -28.18 -39.37 3.37
C MET A 501 -28.31 -38.57 2.07
N THR A 502 -27.52 -37.51 1.91
CA THR A 502 -27.56 -36.64 0.71
C THR A 502 -26.28 -36.70 -0.13
N GLY A 503 -25.23 -37.37 0.35
CA GLY A 503 -23.95 -37.54 -0.35
C GLY A 503 -23.09 -36.28 -0.47
N CYS A 504 -23.51 -35.15 0.11
CA CYS A 504 -22.76 -33.90 0.06
C CYS A 504 -21.59 -33.89 1.05
N ALA A 505 -20.59 -33.05 0.79
CA ALA A 505 -19.46 -32.82 1.70
C ALA A 505 -19.72 -31.58 2.56
N LEU A 506 -19.39 -31.65 3.86
CA LEU A 506 -19.37 -30.47 4.73
C LEU A 506 -18.41 -29.42 4.17
N PHE A 507 -18.91 -28.22 3.96
CA PHE A 507 -18.31 -27.20 3.11
C PHE A 507 -18.36 -25.82 3.78
N SER A 508 -17.36 -24.99 3.48
CA SER A 508 -17.41 -23.57 3.81
C SER A 508 -16.65 -22.69 2.82
N HIS A 509 -17.07 -21.42 2.75
CA HIS A 509 -16.57 -20.39 1.87
C HIS A 509 -16.52 -19.04 2.62
N LYS A 510 -16.11 -17.98 1.92
CA LYS A 510 -15.84 -16.66 2.54
C LYS A 510 -17.10 -15.84 2.86
N VAL A 511 -18.30 -16.38 2.64
CA VAL A 511 -19.56 -15.70 2.92
C VAL A 511 -19.79 -15.69 4.43
N LYS A 512 -20.18 -14.53 4.93
CA LYS A 512 -20.61 -14.32 6.32
C LYS A 512 -22.13 -14.35 6.41
N LEU A 513 -22.64 -14.84 7.52
CA LEU A 513 -24.04 -14.66 7.90
C LEU A 513 -24.30 -13.18 8.28
N PRO A 514 -25.52 -12.65 8.09
CA PRO A 514 -25.91 -11.32 8.55
C PRO A 514 -25.88 -11.13 10.08
N GLU A 515 -26.38 -9.98 10.57
CA GLU A 515 -26.42 -9.64 12.01
C GLU A 515 -27.07 -10.73 12.88
N TRP A 516 -28.04 -11.48 12.36
CA TRP A 516 -28.69 -12.61 13.06
C TRP A 516 -27.79 -13.85 13.28
N GLY A 517 -26.68 -13.94 12.55
CA GLY A 517 -25.63 -14.97 12.67
C GLY A 517 -24.28 -14.38 13.10
N PHE A 518 -24.30 -13.21 13.74
CA PHE A 518 -23.15 -12.57 14.39
C PHE A 518 -21.93 -12.34 13.47
N GLU A 519 -22.15 -12.15 12.17
CA GLU A 519 -21.08 -12.05 11.14
C GLU A 519 -20.12 -13.25 11.06
N GLN A 520 -20.52 -14.41 11.58
CA GLN A 520 -19.76 -15.65 11.50
C GLN A 520 -19.82 -16.23 10.08
N GLN A 521 -18.89 -17.10 9.69
CA GLN A 521 -18.89 -17.67 8.34
C GLN A 521 -19.93 -18.80 8.19
N GLU A 522 -20.50 -18.89 6.99
CA GLU A 522 -21.51 -19.91 6.66
C GLU A 522 -20.88 -21.31 6.54
N VAL A 523 -21.57 -22.31 7.08
CA VAL A 523 -21.31 -23.74 6.88
C VAL A 523 -22.48 -24.31 6.10
N THR A 524 -22.18 -25.06 5.03
CA THR A 524 -23.18 -25.74 4.21
C THR A 524 -22.71 -27.16 3.90
N CYS A 525 -23.56 -27.95 3.25
CA CYS A 525 -23.20 -29.26 2.73
C CYS A 525 -23.32 -29.24 1.20
N ALA A 526 -22.19 -29.37 0.51
CA ALA A 526 -22.07 -29.14 -0.93
C ALA A 526 -21.99 -30.44 -1.74
N LYS A 527 -22.84 -30.55 -2.76
CA LYS A 527 -22.77 -31.58 -3.81
C LYS A 527 -21.81 -31.08 -4.90
N GLY A 528 -20.60 -31.63 -4.98
CA GLY A 528 -19.58 -31.19 -5.95
C GLY A 528 -18.82 -29.90 -5.57
N GLY A 529 -18.76 -29.55 -4.29
CA GLY A 529 -17.98 -28.41 -3.81
C GLY A 529 -16.48 -28.55 -4.11
N THR A 530 -15.77 -27.41 -4.20
CA THR A 530 -14.31 -27.42 -4.46
C THR A 530 -13.57 -28.15 -3.34
N LEU A 531 -12.52 -28.91 -3.71
CA LEU A 531 -11.77 -29.72 -2.76
C LEU A 531 -11.28 -28.89 -1.55
N PRO A 532 -10.59 -27.73 -1.69
CA PRO A 532 -10.06 -26.98 -0.56
C PRO A 532 -11.13 -26.49 0.43
N ASN A 533 -12.32 -26.14 -0.07
CA ASN A 533 -13.47 -25.69 0.74
C ASN A 533 -14.23 -26.84 1.42
N SER A 534 -13.82 -28.09 1.17
CA SER A 534 -14.41 -29.29 1.77
C SER A 534 -13.44 -29.96 2.76
N ILE A 535 -12.23 -29.41 2.94
CA ILE A 535 -11.20 -30.00 3.82
C ILE A 535 -11.30 -29.42 5.23
N TRP A 536 -11.37 -30.35 6.19
CA TRP A 536 -11.33 -30.09 7.61
C TRP A 536 -10.16 -30.82 8.26
N TYR A 537 -9.77 -30.39 9.44
CA TYR A 537 -8.81 -31.08 10.28
C TYR A 537 -9.08 -30.81 11.76
N VAL A 538 -8.68 -31.73 12.63
CA VAL A 538 -8.77 -31.56 14.09
C VAL A 538 -7.57 -30.72 14.54
N GLU A 539 -7.80 -29.57 15.19
CA GLU A 539 -6.74 -28.70 15.74
C GLU A 539 -6.49 -28.96 17.23
N GLN A 540 -7.53 -29.34 17.97
CA GLN A 540 -7.44 -29.71 19.39
C GLN A 540 -8.19 -31.02 19.62
N ASN A 541 -7.64 -31.87 20.48
CA ASN A 541 -8.14 -33.20 20.84
C ASN A 541 -7.87 -33.42 22.32
N ASP A 542 -8.86 -33.90 23.06
CA ASP A 542 -8.74 -34.35 24.45
C ASP A 542 -9.63 -35.57 24.68
N HIS A 543 -9.17 -36.53 25.49
CA HIS A 543 -9.91 -37.76 25.77
C HIS A 543 -9.48 -38.31 27.14
N PRO A 544 -10.40 -38.62 28.08
CA PRO A 544 -10.04 -39.03 29.44
C PRO A 544 -9.09 -40.23 29.54
N MET A 545 -9.27 -41.24 28.68
CA MET A 545 -8.36 -42.40 28.57
C MET A 545 -7.00 -42.14 27.89
N LEU A 546 -6.78 -40.99 27.24
CA LEU A 546 -5.45 -40.64 26.73
C LEU A 546 -4.60 -40.08 27.88
N GLY A 547 -3.89 -40.98 28.55
CA GLY A 547 -2.99 -40.65 29.66
C GLY A 547 -1.88 -39.65 29.30
N PRO A 548 -1.16 -39.11 30.31
CA PRO A 548 -0.17 -38.04 30.10
C PRO A 548 0.98 -38.43 29.15
N ASP A 549 1.26 -39.74 29.03
CA ASP A 549 2.29 -40.35 28.18
C ASP A 549 1.85 -40.55 26.70
N ALA A 550 0.63 -40.17 26.33
CA ALA A 550 0.15 -40.26 24.95
C ALA A 550 1.05 -39.45 23.99
N GLU A 551 1.24 -39.94 22.76
CA GLU A 551 1.97 -39.21 21.73
C GLU A 551 1.31 -37.85 21.50
N LYS A 552 2.08 -36.76 21.59
CA LYS A 552 1.59 -35.40 21.35
C LYS A 552 2.18 -34.83 20.07
N VAL A 553 1.37 -34.03 19.38
CA VAL A 553 1.72 -33.31 18.16
C VAL A 553 1.44 -31.83 18.35
N ASN A 554 2.19 -31.03 17.61
CA ASN A 554 1.98 -29.60 17.48
C ASN A 554 2.29 -29.21 16.03
N TYR A 555 1.98 -27.97 15.66
CA TYR A 555 2.32 -27.43 14.37
C TYR A 555 3.82 -27.47 14.10
N ARG A 556 4.17 -27.77 12.85
CA ARG A 556 5.56 -27.66 12.40
C ARG A 556 5.97 -26.19 12.47
N ASN A 557 7.14 -25.90 13.05
CA ASN A 557 7.69 -24.55 13.00
C ASN A 557 8.10 -24.23 11.54
N PRO A 558 7.47 -23.23 10.88
CA PRO A 558 7.77 -22.87 9.48
C PRO A 558 9.13 -22.17 9.31
N GLY A 559 9.80 -21.80 10.42
CA GLY A 559 11.06 -21.07 10.42
C GLY A 559 10.95 -19.66 9.81
N PHE A 560 12.09 -18.98 9.68
CA PHE A 560 12.11 -17.62 9.14
C PHE A 560 11.56 -17.54 7.70
N LEU A 561 12.02 -18.43 6.81
CA LEU A 561 11.65 -18.38 5.39
C LEU A 561 10.17 -18.72 5.14
N GLY A 562 9.60 -19.65 5.89
CA GLY A 562 8.17 -19.96 5.84
C GLY A 562 7.34 -18.76 6.26
N LYS A 563 7.59 -18.21 7.46
CA LYS A 563 6.93 -16.99 7.96
C LYS A 563 7.07 -15.80 7.00
N PHE A 564 8.27 -15.61 6.44
CA PHE A 564 8.56 -14.54 5.50
C PHE A 564 7.72 -14.68 4.22
N TRP A 565 7.71 -15.85 3.58
CA TRP A 565 6.99 -16.08 2.33
C TRP A 565 5.46 -16.05 2.53
N GLU A 566 4.97 -16.58 3.64
CA GLU A 566 3.58 -16.52 4.03
C GLU A 566 3.10 -15.09 4.24
N LEU A 567 3.82 -14.31 5.07
CA LEU A 567 3.49 -12.90 5.29
C LEU A 567 3.48 -12.14 3.96
N HIS A 568 4.42 -12.39 3.05
CA HIS A 568 4.43 -11.74 1.73
C HIS A 568 3.21 -12.08 0.86
N LYS A 569 2.74 -13.33 0.87
CA LYS A 569 1.48 -13.71 0.21
C LYS A 569 0.29 -12.97 0.80
N VAL A 570 0.24 -12.84 2.13
CA VAL A 570 -0.83 -12.14 2.85
C VAL A 570 -0.78 -10.63 2.57
N MET A 571 0.40 -10.00 2.66
CA MET A 571 0.63 -8.62 2.24
C MET A 571 0.17 -8.35 0.81
N TRP A 572 0.51 -9.23 -0.14
CA TRP A 572 0.11 -9.08 -1.55
C TRP A 572 -1.41 -9.18 -1.72
N ARG A 573 -2.04 -10.21 -1.13
CA ARG A 573 -3.49 -10.43 -1.21
C ARG A 573 -4.28 -9.26 -0.61
N THR A 574 -3.89 -8.78 0.57
CA THR A 574 -4.56 -7.62 1.20
C THR A 574 -4.33 -6.34 0.41
N ASN A 575 -3.11 -6.09 -0.10
CA ASN A 575 -2.81 -4.92 -0.93
C ASN A 575 -3.64 -4.90 -2.23
N ALA A 576 -3.84 -6.06 -2.86
CA ALA A 576 -4.72 -6.22 -4.02
C ALA A 576 -6.22 -6.12 -3.67
N GLY A 577 -6.61 -6.46 -2.43
CA GLY A 577 -7.99 -6.40 -1.93
C GLY A 577 -8.46 -5.03 -1.45
N LEU A 578 -7.58 -4.02 -1.37
CA LEU A 578 -7.94 -2.65 -0.99
C LEU A 578 -8.60 -1.90 -2.14
N VAL A 579 -9.80 -2.34 -2.52
CA VAL A 579 -10.61 -1.78 -3.63
C VAL A 579 -11.67 -0.78 -3.18
N GLU A 580 -11.93 -0.68 -1.86
CA GLU A 580 -12.90 0.28 -1.30
C GLU A 580 -12.50 1.73 -1.61
N SER A 581 -13.50 2.53 -2.02
CA SER A 581 -13.33 3.96 -2.28
C SER A 581 -13.31 4.75 -0.98
N HIS A 582 -12.72 5.94 -1.01
CA HIS A 582 -12.71 6.84 0.15
C HIS A 582 -12.86 8.28 -0.32
N ALA A 583 -13.59 9.10 0.43
CA ALA A 583 -13.94 10.47 0.02
C ALA A 583 -12.73 11.36 -0.35
N TRP A 584 -11.53 11.03 0.14
CA TRP A 584 -10.28 11.74 -0.15
C TRP A 584 -9.31 10.96 -1.05
N ASP A 585 -9.77 9.91 -1.73
CA ASP A 585 -8.95 9.21 -2.73
C ASP A 585 -8.66 10.11 -3.97
N SER A 586 -7.65 9.72 -4.75
CA SER A 586 -7.31 10.43 -5.99
C SER A 586 -6.56 9.52 -6.97
N ARG A 587 -6.82 9.73 -8.26
CA ARG A 587 -6.29 8.91 -9.36
C ARG A 587 -5.07 9.58 -10.03
N PRO A 588 -4.15 8.79 -10.63
CA PRO A 588 -2.90 9.32 -11.20
C PRO A 588 -3.03 10.58 -12.08
N PRO A 589 -4.01 10.69 -13.02
CA PRO A 589 -4.14 11.88 -13.88
C PRO A 589 -4.31 13.22 -13.14
N SER A 590 -4.84 13.21 -11.91
CA SER A 590 -5.05 14.43 -11.12
C SER A 590 -3.81 14.88 -10.35
N TRP A 591 -2.77 14.04 -10.25
CA TRP A 591 -1.59 14.34 -9.44
C TRP A 591 -0.69 15.40 -10.09
N PRO A 592 -0.22 15.30 -11.36
CA PRO A 592 0.68 16.31 -11.94
C PRO A 592 0.02 17.67 -12.16
N THR A 593 -1.30 17.70 -12.23
CA THR A 593 -2.17 18.88 -12.40
C THR A 593 -2.63 19.49 -11.06
N LEU A 594 -2.47 18.76 -9.95
CA LEU A 594 -2.85 19.18 -8.60
C LEU A 594 -4.35 19.57 -8.48
N LEU A 595 -5.25 18.75 -9.05
CA LEU A 595 -6.69 19.07 -9.06
C LEU A 595 -7.38 18.89 -7.70
N ARG A 596 -6.93 17.95 -6.86
CA ARG A 596 -7.52 17.60 -5.55
C ARG A 596 -6.39 17.19 -4.60
N GLY A 597 -6.48 17.62 -3.35
CA GLY A 597 -5.58 17.22 -2.25
C GLY A 597 -6.23 16.20 -1.32
N ILE A 598 -5.77 16.13 -0.08
CA ILE A 598 -6.30 15.22 0.96
C ILE A 598 -6.51 16.01 2.24
N ASN A 599 -7.70 15.95 2.84
CA ASN A 599 -7.91 16.51 4.17
C ASN A 599 -7.21 15.64 5.23
N PHE A 600 -6.37 16.25 6.07
CA PHE A 600 -5.58 15.53 7.07
C PHE A 600 -6.16 15.69 8.48
N TRP A 601 -6.69 16.86 8.82
CA TRP A 601 -7.24 17.15 10.15
C TRP A 601 -8.03 18.46 10.10
N SER A 602 -9.16 18.52 10.82
CA SER A 602 -9.96 19.73 10.99
C SER A 602 -10.45 19.81 12.44
N ARG A 603 -10.10 20.87 13.18
CA ARG A 603 -10.59 21.14 14.54
C ARG A 603 -10.32 22.59 14.93
N ASP A 604 -11.09 23.14 15.87
CA ASP A 604 -10.81 24.45 16.50
C ASP A 604 -10.56 25.60 15.49
N HIS A 605 -11.42 25.65 14.46
CA HIS A 605 -11.35 26.60 13.32
C HIS A 605 -10.04 26.57 12.53
N ARG A 606 -9.32 25.42 12.53
CA ARG A 606 -8.06 25.19 11.83
C ARG A 606 -8.15 23.91 11.00
N GLN A 607 -7.50 23.91 9.84
CA GLN A 607 -7.41 22.75 8.94
C GLN A 607 -5.96 22.44 8.61
N ILE A 608 -5.64 21.16 8.46
CA ILE A 608 -4.44 20.67 7.80
C ILE A 608 -4.88 19.90 6.56
N TYR A 609 -4.35 20.29 5.41
CA TYR A 609 -4.76 19.76 4.12
C TYR A 609 -3.53 19.58 3.23
N LEU A 610 -3.36 18.37 2.69
CA LEU A 610 -2.23 18.01 1.84
C LEU A 610 -2.43 18.58 0.44
N LEU A 611 -1.82 19.74 0.19
CA LEU A 611 -1.75 20.39 -1.13
C LEU A 611 -0.30 20.78 -1.42
N GLY A 612 0.11 20.66 -2.68
CA GLY A 612 1.43 21.08 -3.15
C GLY A 612 1.60 22.60 -3.23
N ASN A 613 2.82 23.08 -3.50
CA ASN A 613 3.05 24.44 -3.95
C ASN A 613 2.77 24.49 -5.48
N PRO A 614 1.65 25.08 -5.94
CA PRO A 614 1.22 24.99 -7.34
C PRO A 614 2.26 25.53 -8.33
N LEU A 615 3.06 26.53 -7.93
CA LEU A 615 4.14 27.06 -8.77
C LEU A 615 5.21 26.00 -9.02
N VAL A 616 5.74 25.38 -7.95
CA VAL A 616 6.77 24.33 -8.04
C VAL A 616 6.20 23.11 -8.75
N TRP A 617 5.00 22.70 -8.38
CA TRP A 617 4.32 21.53 -8.92
C TRP A 617 4.10 21.65 -10.43
N TRP A 618 3.39 22.68 -10.89
CA TRP A 618 3.11 22.87 -12.32
C TRP A 618 4.36 23.16 -13.14
N SER A 619 5.34 23.91 -12.61
CA SER A 619 6.61 24.13 -13.32
C SER A 619 7.41 22.84 -13.49
N SER A 620 7.37 21.94 -12.51
CA SER A 620 8.02 20.63 -12.58
C SER A 620 7.34 19.71 -13.60
N THR A 621 6.00 19.64 -13.59
CA THR A 621 5.21 18.94 -14.62
C THR A 621 5.48 19.50 -16.01
N ALA A 622 5.54 20.83 -16.16
CA ALA A 622 5.85 21.48 -17.43
C ALA A 622 7.27 21.18 -17.93
N ALA A 623 8.26 21.00 -17.04
CA ALA A 623 9.60 20.57 -17.41
C ALA A 623 9.65 19.13 -17.91
N ILE A 624 8.89 18.20 -17.32
CA ILE A 624 8.72 16.84 -17.84
C ILE A 624 8.15 16.87 -19.25
N ILE A 625 7.05 17.59 -19.47
CA ILE A 625 6.41 17.73 -20.79
C ILE A 625 7.38 18.36 -21.81
N THR A 626 8.09 19.42 -21.42
CA THR A 626 9.09 20.09 -22.26
C THR A 626 10.21 19.14 -22.67
N TYR A 627 10.70 18.31 -21.75
CA TYR A 627 11.72 17.30 -22.07
C TYR A 627 11.18 16.20 -23.01
N VAL A 628 9.95 15.72 -22.81
CA VAL A 628 9.34 14.70 -23.70
C VAL A 628 9.21 15.25 -25.13
N ILE A 629 8.72 16.49 -25.29
CA ILE A 629 8.64 17.17 -26.60
C ILE A 629 10.04 17.35 -27.20
N PHE A 630 11.00 17.83 -26.40
CA PHE A 630 12.41 17.94 -26.82
C PHE A 630 12.96 16.60 -27.30
N LYS A 631 12.72 15.51 -26.57
CA LYS A 631 13.21 14.17 -26.91
C LYS A 631 12.58 13.62 -28.19
N ALA A 632 11.28 13.83 -28.38
CA ALA A 632 10.60 13.45 -29.62
C ALA A 632 11.20 14.18 -30.83
N ILE A 633 11.35 15.51 -30.73
CA ILE A 633 11.95 16.34 -31.79
C ILE A 633 13.42 15.95 -32.04
N ALA A 634 14.20 15.72 -30.98
CA ALA A 634 15.61 15.31 -31.09
C ALA A 634 15.76 13.95 -31.77
N THR A 635 14.87 12.99 -31.49
CA THR A 635 14.85 11.67 -32.13
C THR A 635 14.47 11.77 -33.61
N LEU A 636 13.42 12.54 -33.95
CA LEU A 636 13.02 12.79 -35.34
C LEU A 636 14.13 13.48 -36.15
N ARG A 637 14.80 14.48 -35.56
CA ARG A 637 15.95 15.17 -36.16
C ARG A 637 17.13 14.23 -36.37
N TRP A 638 17.43 13.38 -35.40
CA TRP A 638 18.49 12.37 -35.51
C TRP A 638 18.19 11.35 -36.61
N GLN A 639 16.96 10.84 -36.70
CA GLN A 639 16.51 9.96 -37.79
C GLN A 639 16.57 10.67 -39.17
N ARG A 640 16.34 11.98 -39.21
CA ARG A 640 16.53 12.83 -40.40
C ARG A 640 18.00 13.27 -40.62
N SER A 641 18.96 12.61 -39.98
CA SER A 641 20.41 12.83 -40.11
C SER A 641 20.92 14.20 -39.67
N TYR A 642 20.16 14.97 -38.90
CA TYR A 642 20.69 16.16 -38.22
C TYR A 642 21.70 15.75 -37.15
N GLN A 643 22.80 16.49 -37.07
CA GLN A 643 23.97 16.11 -36.28
C GLN A 643 23.99 16.74 -34.88
N ASP A 644 22.82 16.94 -34.27
CA ASP A 644 22.66 17.64 -32.98
C ASP A 644 23.47 16.97 -31.85
N TYR A 645 23.47 15.63 -31.81
CA TYR A 645 24.25 14.82 -30.86
C TYR A 645 25.78 14.87 -31.05
N LYS A 646 26.31 15.57 -32.07
CA LYS A 646 27.75 15.94 -32.11
C LYS A 646 28.10 17.00 -31.06
N SER A 647 27.13 17.77 -30.58
CA SER A 647 27.32 18.68 -29.47
C SER A 647 27.37 17.90 -28.17
N ILE A 648 28.55 17.87 -27.53
CA ILE A 648 28.78 17.26 -26.21
C ILE A 648 27.77 17.78 -25.18
N VAL A 649 27.49 19.10 -25.21
CA VAL A 649 26.55 19.75 -24.27
C VAL A 649 25.11 19.25 -24.48
N PHE A 650 24.70 19.00 -25.73
CA PHE A 650 23.38 18.46 -26.06
C PHE A 650 23.26 16.99 -25.64
N LYS A 651 24.23 16.16 -26.04
CA LYS A 651 24.31 14.73 -25.70
C LYS A 651 24.34 14.49 -24.19
N ARG A 652 25.12 15.28 -23.44
CA ARG A 652 25.22 15.14 -21.98
C ARG A 652 23.92 15.51 -21.27
N PHE A 653 23.29 16.61 -21.69
CA PHE A 653 22.02 17.08 -21.14
C PHE A 653 20.86 16.09 -21.35
N ASP A 654 20.73 15.58 -22.58
CA ASP A 654 19.75 14.55 -22.92
C ASP A 654 19.89 13.29 -22.05
N TYR A 655 21.13 12.87 -21.77
CA TYR A 655 21.41 11.76 -20.87
C TYR A 655 21.10 12.08 -19.39
N GLU A 656 21.54 13.23 -18.88
CA GLU A 656 21.33 13.65 -17.48
C GLU A 656 19.84 13.82 -17.14
N ILE A 657 19.06 14.49 -18.01
CA ILE A 657 17.61 14.63 -17.80
C ILE A 657 16.87 13.33 -18.11
N GLY A 658 17.30 12.58 -19.13
CA GLY A 658 16.69 11.31 -19.48
C GLY A 658 16.68 10.33 -18.30
N GLN A 659 17.76 10.26 -17.52
CA GLN A 659 17.79 9.48 -16.28
C GLN A 659 16.73 9.94 -15.27
N THR A 660 16.63 11.24 -15.04
CA THR A 660 15.73 11.82 -14.04
C THR A 660 14.26 11.68 -14.43
N VAL A 661 13.93 11.93 -15.70
CA VAL A 661 12.57 11.78 -16.25
C VAL A 661 12.17 10.31 -16.32
N LEU A 662 13.11 9.39 -16.58
CA LEU A 662 12.88 7.96 -16.43
C LEU A 662 12.58 7.59 -14.96
N GLY A 663 13.25 8.23 -14.01
CA GLY A 663 12.95 8.09 -12.57
C GLY A 663 11.53 8.55 -12.23
N TRP A 664 11.11 9.72 -12.72
CA TRP A 664 9.72 10.18 -12.62
C TRP A 664 8.73 9.19 -13.25
N ALA A 665 9.03 8.69 -14.45
CA ALA A 665 8.18 7.75 -15.18
C ALA A 665 7.96 6.44 -14.42
N PHE A 666 9.03 5.82 -13.88
CA PHE A 666 8.93 4.61 -13.08
C PHE A 666 8.10 4.80 -11.80
N HIS A 667 8.14 5.97 -11.17
CA HIS A 667 7.36 6.23 -9.96
C HIS A 667 5.94 6.76 -10.26
N TYR A 668 5.58 7.03 -11.52
CA TYR A 668 4.28 7.56 -11.91
C TYR A 668 3.41 6.56 -12.68
N PHE A 669 3.92 5.99 -13.78
CA PHE A 669 3.11 5.15 -14.67
C PHE A 669 2.56 3.85 -14.03
N PRO A 670 3.28 3.12 -13.16
CA PRO A 670 2.75 1.90 -12.57
C PRO A 670 1.45 2.09 -11.78
N PHE A 671 1.19 3.29 -11.25
CA PHE A 671 -0.06 3.58 -10.54
C PHE A 671 -1.30 3.59 -11.45
N TYR A 672 -1.15 3.71 -12.78
CA TYR A 672 -2.26 3.52 -13.73
C TYR A 672 -2.67 2.04 -13.86
N LEU A 673 -1.76 1.11 -13.56
CA LEU A 673 -2.00 -0.33 -13.62
C LEU A 673 -2.55 -0.89 -12.28
N MET A 674 -2.78 -0.03 -11.29
CA MET A 674 -3.17 -0.41 -9.93
C MET A 674 -4.66 -0.13 -9.69
N ALA A 675 -5.49 -1.16 -9.86
CA ALA A 675 -6.93 -1.15 -9.56
C ALA A 675 -7.22 -1.23 -8.03
N ARG A 676 -6.58 -0.36 -7.24
CA ARG A 676 -6.78 -0.23 -5.78
C ARG A 676 -7.03 1.23 -5.39
N GLN A 677 -7.32 1.46 -4.12
CA GLN A 677 -7.39 2.78 -3.50
C GLN A 677 -6.01 3.48 -3.53
N LEU A 678 -6.00 4.76 -3.97
CA LEU A 678 -4.79 5.57 -4.17
C LEU A 678 -5.00 7.02 -3.70
N PHE A 679 -3.89 7.72 -3.45
CA PHE A 679 -3.86 9.03 -2.77
C PHE A 679 -2.72 9.91 -3.30
N LEU A 680 -2.88 11.23 -3.28
CA LEU A 680 -1.88 12.21 -3.77
C LEU A 680 -0.47 12.00 -3.22
N HIS A 681 -0.34 11.54 -1.97
CA HIS A 681 0.97 11.29 -1.35
C HIS A 681 1.81 10.22 -2.08
N HIS A 682 1.19 9.34 -2.88
CA HIS A 682 1.88 8.38 -3.74
C HIS A 682 2.74 9.05 -4.83
N TYR A 683 2.43 10.29 -5.19
CA TYR A 683 3.19 11.05 -6.19
C TYR A 683 4.49 11.66 -5.63
N PHE A 684 4.74 11.70 -4.32
CA PHE A 684 5.89 12.42 -3.77
C PHE A 684 7.28 11.92 -4.21
N PRO A 685 7.54 10.61 -4.38
CA PRO A 685 8.78 10.14 -5.02
C PRO A 685 8.93 10.68 -6.45
N SER A 686 7.84 10.69 -7.23
CA SER A 686 7.81 11.24 -8.59
C SER A 686 8.03 12.75 -8.60
N LEU A 687 7.40 13.50 -7.69
CA LEU A 687 7.60 14.93 -7.51
C LEU A 687 9.06 15.28 -7.22
N TYR A 688 9.77 14.47 -6.41
CA TYR A 688 11.20 14.66 -6.16
C TYR A 688 12.03 14.56 -7.46
N PHE A 689 11.74 13.57 -8.32
CA PHE A 689 12.33 13.49 -9.66
C PHE A 689 11.89 14.64 -10.57
N ALA A 690 10.64 15.11 -10.49
CA ALA A 690 10.17 16.24 -11.29
C ALA A 690 10.90 17.56 -10.92
N ILE A 691 11.14 17.80 -9.63
CA ILE A 691 11.90 18.96 -9.15
C ILE A 691 13.38 18.86 -9.59
N LEU A 692 13.99 17.67 -9.53
CA LEU A 692 15.33 17.43 -10.10
C LEU A 692 15.36 17.78 -11.59
N ALA A 693 14.40 17.28 -12.37
CA ALA A 693 14.33 17.50 -13.81
C ALA A 693 14.13 18.99 -14.15
N PHE A 694 13.24 19.69 -13.43
CA PHE A 694 13.06 21.14 -13.56
C PHE A 694 14.38 21.90 -13.32
N CYS A 695 15.11 21.56 -12.26
CA CYS A 695 16.39 22.20 -11.96
C CYS A 695 17.43 21.92 -13.06
N GLN A 696 17.49 20.70 -13.60
CA GLN A 696 18.38 20.37 -14.72
C GLN A 696 18.00 21.15 -16.00
N VAL A 697 16.70 21.28 -16.33
CA VAL A 697 16.21 22.06 -17.49
C VAL A 697 16.64 23.52 -17.36
N VAL A 698 16.47 24.11 -16.18
CA VAL A 698 16.89 25.48 -15.88
C VAL A 698 18.42 25.63 -15.93
N ASP A 699 19.20 24.67 -15.41
CA ASP A 699 20.67 24.72 -15.51
C ASP A 699 21.11 24.74 -16.97
N TYR A 700 20.52 23.91 -17.83
CA TYR A 700 20.86 23.88 -19.24
C TYR A 700 20.54 25.19 -19.96
N GLY A 701 19.29 25.67 -19.82
CA GLY A 701 18.83 26.91 -20.46
C GLY A 701 19.62 28.15 -20.01
N VAL A 702 19.98 28.25 -18.73
CA VAL A 702 20.66 29.41 -18.15
C VAL A 702 22.19 29.31 -18.24
N ASN A 703 22.76 28.14 -17.95
CA ASN A 703 24.20 27.99 -17.70
C ASN A 703 24.98 27.37 -18.86
N ARG A 704 24.33 26.54 -19.71
CA ARG A 704 25.00 25.68 -20.71
C ARG A 704 24.66 26.02 -22.17
N VAL A 705 23.45 26.46 -22.50
CA VAL A 705 23.07 26.85 -23.88
C VAL A 705 23.71 28.18 -24.31
N SER A 706 24.39 28.18 -25.45
CA SER A 706 25.08 29.35 -26.00
C SER A 706 24.51 29.78 -27.37
N LEU A 707 23.28 30.31 -27.39
CA LEU A 707 22.82 31.07 -28.57
C LEU A 707 23.54 32.43 -28.64
N SER A 708 24.46 32.53 -29.60
CA SER A 708 24.98 33.72 -30.30
C SER A 708 25.12 35.05 -29.53
N GLY A 709 26.36 35.57 -29.50
CA GLY A 709 26.69 36.99 -29.28
C GLY A 709 26.58 37.54 -27.85
N ALA A 710 25.41 37.44 -27.21
CA ALA A 710 25.06 38.21 -26.00
C ALA A 710 25.46 37.54 -24.66
N VAL A 711 26.68 36.99 -24.58
CA VAL A 711 27.08 35.98 -23.57
C VAL A 711 27.04 36.47 -22.10
N LYS A 712 27.28 37.75 -21.83
CA LYS A 712 27.25 38.30 -20.45
C LYS A 712 25.83 38.57 -19.94
N SER A 713 24.95 39.13 -20.78
CA SER A 713 23.59 39.53 -20.37
C SER A 713 22.70 38.32 -20.00
N LYS A 714 22.72 37.26 -20.82
CA LYS A 714 21.87 36.06 -20.61
C LYS A 714 22.14 35.36 -19.26
N ARG A 715 23.38 35.34 -18.78
CA ARG A 715 23.73 34.76 -17.47
C ARG A 715 23.24 35.59 -16.28
N VAL A 716 23.14 36.91 -16.44
CA VAL A 716 22.55 37.79 -15.43
C VAL A 716 21.04 37.60 -15.42
N PHE A 717 20.39 37.62 -16.59
CA PHE A 717 18.95 37.39 -16.72
C PHE A 717 18.51 36.03 -16.14
N GLY A 718 19.22 34.95 -16.46
CA GLY A 718 18.89 33.62 -15.91
C GLY A 718 19.14 33.48 -14.40
N LYS A 719 20.10 34.24 -13.82
CA LYS A 719 20.25 34.33 -12.36
C LYS A 719 19.10 35.11 -11.72
N ILE A 720 18.68 36.22 -12.32
CA ILE A 720 17.50 36.99 -11.89
C ILE A 720 16.27 36.10 -11.94
N PHE A 721 16.07 35.32 -13.01
CA PHE A 721 14.99 34.34 -13.12
C PHE A 721 15.02 33.31 -11.98
N MET A 722 16.16 32.66 -11.71
CA MET A 722 16.26 31.69 -10.60
C MET A 722 15.92 32.32 -9.24
N VAL A 723 16.41 33.53 -8.96
CA VAL A 723 16.10 34.25 -7.70
C VAL A 723 14.63 34.63 -7.63
N ALA A 724 14.06 35.20 -8.69
CA ALA A 724 12.65 35.58 -8.75
C ALA A 724 11.72 34.36 -8.60
N PHE A 725 12.08 33.22 -9.21
CA PHE A 725 11.33 31.98 -9.09
C PHE A 725 11.35 31.41 -7.66
N VAL A 726 12.51 31.45 -6.99
CA VAL A 726 12.63 31.07 -5.57
C VAL A 726 11.82 32.01 -4.67
N VAL A 727 11.90 33.33 -4.88
CA VAL A 727 11.12 34.31 -4.11
C VAL A 727 9.62 34.09 -4.31
N LEU A 728 9.17 33.86 -5.54
CA LEU A 728 7.77 33.55 -5.82
C LEU A 728 7.33 32.22 -5.19
N SER A 729 8.21 31.20 -5.20
CA SER A 729 7.96 29.93 -4.52
C SER A 729 7.77 30.11 -3.01
N ILE A 730 8.59 30.96 -2.38
CA ILE A 730 8.46 31.34 -0.95
C ILE A 730 7.15 32.10 -0.70
N VAL A 731 6.76 33.04 -1.57
CA VAL A 731 5.49 33.75 -1.44
C VAL A 731 4.31 32.77 -1.52
N THR A 732 4.24 31.93 -2.55
CA THR A 732 3.20 30.90 -2.69
C THR A 732 3.19 29.91 -1.52
N PHE A 733 4.36 29.54 -1.00
CA PHE A 733 4.48 28.76 0.23
C PHE A 733 3.84 29.48 1.42
N THR A 734 4.21 30.74 1.69
CA THR A 734 3.67 31.49 2.84
C THR A 734 2.16 31.65 2.77
N MET A 735 1.58 31.86 1.58
CA MET A 735 0.14 31.98 1.37
C MET A 735 -0.64 30.69 1.66
N ILE A 736 -0.05 29.52 1.38
CA ILE A 736 -0.68 28.20 1.58
C ILE A 736 -0.27 27.57 2.93
N SER A 737 0.78 28.09 3.58
CA SER A 737 1.34 27.58 4.83
C SER A 737 0.35 27.37 5.99
N PRO A 738 -0.80 28.09 6.11
CA PRO A 738 -1.81 27.75 7.11
C PRO A 738 -2.33 26.32 7.00
N LEU A 739 -2.48 25.78 5.77
CA LEU A 739 -2.90 24.39 5.52
C LEU A 739 -1.81 23.35 5.81
N ALA A 740 -0.53 23.75 5.86
CA ALA A 740 0.58 22.84 6.17
C ALA A 740 0.88 22.76 7.68
N TYR A 741 0.75 23.88 8.39
CA TYR A 741 1.03 23.98 9.83
C TYR A 741 -0.23 23.94 10.71
N GLY A 742 -1.42 24.04 10.12
CA GLY A 742 -2.68 24.23 10.86
C GLY A 742 -2.73 25.59 11.57
N ASN A 743 -2.14 26.64 10.99
CA ASN A 743 -2.14 27.98 11.61
C ASN A 743 -3.52 28.65 11.52
N PRO A 744 -3.83 29.61 12.42
CA PRO A 744 -4.94 30.54 12.24
C PRO A 744 -4.94 31.16 10.83
N TRP A 745 -6.12 31.23 10.21
CA TRP A 745 -6.33 31.86 8.90
C TRP A 745 -7.65 32.61 8.89
N THR A 746 -7.86 33.49 7.90
CA THR A 746 -9.16 34.15 7.72
C THR A 746 -9.89 33.57 6.53
N LYS A 747 -11.22 33.49 6.61
CA LYS A 747 -12.11 33.04 5.53
C LYS A 747 -11.80 33.74 4.20
N ALA A 748 -11.65 35.06 4.21
CA ALA A 748 -11.34 35.86 3.02
C ALA A 748 -9.95 35.54 2.42
N ALA A 749 -8.92 35.34 3.25
CA ALA A 749 -7.59 34.96 2.77
C ALA A 749 -7.58 33.53 2.21
N CYS A 750 -8.31 32.60 2.83
CA CYS A 750 -8.50 31.24 2.32
C CYS A 750 -9.15 31.24 0.93
N GLN A 751 -10.25 31.98 0.76
CA GLN A 751 -10.95 32.10 -0.52
C GLN A 751 -10.05 32.71 -1.61
N LYS A 752 -9.21 33.69 -1.27
CA LYS A 752 -8.25 34.30 -2.21
C LYS A 752 -7.16 33.34 -2.69
N VAL A 753 -6.81 32.33 -1.89
CA VAL A 753 -5.78 31.32 -2.22
C VAL A 753 -6.37 30.12 -2.97
N LYS A 754 -7.70 29.97 -3.02
CA LYS A 754 -8.41 28.88 -3.70
C LYS A 754 -8.43 29.08 -5.23
N LEU A 755 -7.31 28.76 -5.89
CA LEU A 755 -7.09 29.00 -7.32
C LEU A 755 -7.97 28.13 -8.24
N LEU A 756 -8.21 26.88 -7.86
CA LEU A 756 -9.03 25.93 -8.64
C LEU A 756 -10.35 25.66 -7.92
N LYS A 757 -11.45 25.58 -8.69
CA LYS A 757 -12.78 25.21 -8.16
C LYS A 757 -12.79 23.80 -7.56
N SER A 758 -11.94 22.90 -8.06
CA SER A 758 -11.80 21.51 -7.62
C SER A 758 -11.06 21.35 -6.29
N TRP A 759 -10.38 22.39 -5.80
CA TRP A 759 -9.79 22.38 -4.45
C TRP A 759 -10.90 22.46 -3.42
N ASP A 760 -10.95 21.50 -2.49
CA ASP A 760 -12.09 21.29 -1.59
C ASP A 760 -11.73 21.41 -0.11
N PHE A 761 -10.61 22.08 0.21
CA PHE A 761 -10.41 22.63 1.55
C PHE A 761 -11.52 23.65 1.88
N ASP A 762 -11.98 23.63 3.13
CA ASP A 762 -13.16 24.38 3.55
C ASP A 762 -12.76 25.72 4.14
N CYS A 763 -13.00 26.78 3.36
CA CYS A 763 -12.76 28.14 3.82
C CYS A 763 -13.80 28.65 4.84
N ASN A 764 -14.93 27.96 5.04
CA ASN A 764 -15.94 28.35 6.03
C ASN A 764 -15.56 27.95 7.46
N LEU A 765 -14.69 26.94 7.62
CA LEU A 765 -14.13 26.53 8.91
C LEU A 765 -13.33 27.66 9.60
N PHE A 766 -12.74 28.57 8.84
CA PHE A 766 -11.90 29.65 9.39
C PHE A 766 -12.72 30.87 9.82
N HIS A 767 -12.30 31.50 10.90
CA HIS A 767 -12.87 32.77 11.38
C HIS A 767 -12.77 33.90 10.35
N ASN A 768 -13.59 34.93 10.50
CA ASN A 768 -13.54 36.11 9.64
C ASN A 768 -12.36 37.04 9.99
N ASP A 769 -11.99 37.10 11.26
CA ASP A 769 -10.90 37.93 11.79
C ASP A 769 -9.89 37.09 12.60
N LEU A 770 -8.64 37.52 12.67
CA LEU A 770 -7.58 36.81 13.41
C LEU A 770 -7.71 36.95 14.93
N ALA A 771 -8.30 38.04 15.43
CA ALA A 771 -8.52 38.25 16.86
C ALA A 771 -9.46 37.19 17.47
N GLN A 772 -10.30 36.53 16.66
CA GLN A 772 -11.19 35.46 17.10
C GLN A 772 -10.45 34.17 17.50
N TYR A 773 -9.16 34.03 17.16
CA TYR A 773 -8.32 32.93 17.64
C TYR A 773 -7.60 33.23 18.96
N GLU A 774 -7.67 34.45 19.47
CA GLU A 774 -7.12 34.79 20.79
C GLU A 774 -8.06 34.31 21.88
N THR A 775 -7.54 33.51 22.82
CA THR A 775 -8.33 33.00 23.94
C THR A 775 -8.54 34.15 24.95
N PRO A 776 -9.77 34.58 25.24
CA PRO A 776 -9.98 35.67 26.18
C PRO A 776 -9.57 35.23 27.60
N MET A 777 -8.58 35.92 28.18
CA MET A 777 -8.27 35.76 29.60
C MET A 777 -9.34 36.47 30.43
N LYS A 778 -10.10 35.71 31.24
CA LYS A 778 -10.91 36.29 32.32
C LYS A 778 -10.11 36.24 33.62
N PHE A 779 -9.84 37.40 34.20
CA PHE A 779 -9.42 37.51 35.58
C PHE A 779 -10.65 37.35 36.48
N VAL A 780 -10.65 36.33 37.34
CA VAL A 780 -11.66 36.14 38.38
C VAL A 780 -10.91 36.02 39.72
N ASN A 781 -11.29 36.85 40.69
CA ASN A 781 -10.66 36.90 42.02
C ASN A 781 -9.12 36.99 42.00
N GLY A 782 -8.56 37.83 41.13
CA GLY A 782 -7.12 38.11 41.07
C GLY A 782 -6.24 37.00 40.50
N THR A 783 -6.80 35.84 40.16
CA THR A 783 -6.09 34.77 39.45
C THR A 783 -6.48 34.76 37.97
N ALA A 784 -5.47 34.68 37.10
CA ALA A 784 -5.70 34.48 35.67
C ALA A 784 -6.02 33.00 35.44
N GLN A 785 -7.22 32.70 34.95
CA GLN A 785 -7.62 31.35 34.55
C GLN A 785 -7.81 31.30 33.02
N LEU A 786 -7.28 30.24 32.40
CA LEU A 786 -7.50 29.94 31.00
C LEU A 786 -8.94 29.46 30.82
N LEU A 787 -9.74 30.20 30.04
CA LEU A 787 -11.03 29.72 29.56
C LEU A 787 -10.80 28.62 28.51
N HIS A 788 -10.77 27.36 28.95
CA HIS A 788 -11.14 26.28 28.05
C HIS A 788 -12.61 26.48 27.67
N ALA A 789 -12.85 26.77 26.39
CA ALA A 789 -14.21 26.89 25.88
C ALA A 789 -14.92 25.53 26.03
N THR A 790 -16.03 25.52 26.78
CA THR A 790 -16.98 24.41 26.80
C THR A 790 -17.40 24.12 25.36
N PRO A 791 -17.37 22.87 24.87
CA PRO A 791 -17.69 22.59 23.48
C PRO A 791 -19.16 22.95 23.19
N THR A 792 -19.37 23.93 22.30
CA THR A 792 -20.68 24.22 21.72
C THR A 792 -21.14 23.00 20.89
N PRO A 793 -22.42 22.62 20.93
CA PRO A 793 -22.92 21.53 20.08
C PRO A 793 -22.71 21.86 18.60
N VAL A 794 -22.04 20.95 17.88
CA VAL A 794 -21.80 21.08 16.44
C VAL A 794 -23.13 20.88 15.70
N PRO A 795 -23.47 21.73 14.69
CA PRO A 795 -24.58 21.43 13.79
C PRO A 795 -24.29 20.15 13.00
N GLN A 796 -25.07 19.11 13.21
CA GLN A 796 -24.90 17.82 12.54
C GLN A 796 -25.21 17.94 11.05
N GLN A 797 -24.18 17.98 10.21
CA GLN A 797 -24.25 17.58 8.80
C GLN A 797 -23.77 16.12 8.66
N PRO A 798 -24.19 15.38 7.61
CA PRO A 798 -24.34 13.92 7.69
C PRO A 798 -23.02 13.14 7.55
N GLN A 799 -22.20 13.16 8.61
CA GLN A 799 -21.09 12.21 8.79
C GLN A 799 -21.41 11.13 9.85
N GLN A 800 -22.53 11.23 10.56
CA GLN A 800 -22.91 10.29 11.61
C GLN A 800 -23.45 8.94 11.09
N GLN A 801 -23.99 8.85 9.87
CA GLN A 801 -24.52 7.58 9.36
C GLN A 801 -23.43 6.55 9.03
N GLN A 802 -22.25 6.96 8.53
CA GLN A 802 -21.14 6.04 8.32
C GLN A 802 -20.41 5.67 9.63
N GLN A 803 -20.30 6.60 10.58
CA GLN A 803 -19.70 6.28 11.89
C GLN A 803 -20.61 5.46 12.81
N GLN A 804 -21.94 5.60 12.77
CA GLN A 804 -22.82 4.74 13.56
C GLN A 804 -22.73 3.27 13.15
N GLN A 805 -22.49 2.97 11.87
CA GLN A 805 -22.38 1.60 11.40
C GLN A 805 -21.03 0.95 11.80
N GLN A 806 -19.92 1.70 11.77
CA GLN A 806 -18.61 1.22 12.26
C GLN A 806 -18.47 1.25 13.80
N GLN A 807 -19.12 2.20 14.49
CA GLN A 807 -19.18 2.20 15.96
C GLN A 807 -20.06 1.08 16.51
N LYS A 808 -21.06 0.59 15.76
CA LYS A 808 -21.78 -0.65 16.11
C LYS A 808 -20.80 -1.83 16.22
N VAL A 809 -19.94 -2.01 15.21
CA VAL A 809 -18.90 -3.07 15.19
C VAL A 809 -17.89 -2.90 16.33
N ALA A 810 -17.45 -1.66 16.61
CA ALA A 810 -16.50 -1.40 17.70
C ALA A 810 -17.10 -1.58 19.11
N LYS A 811 -18.37 -1.21 19.34
CA LYS A 811 -19.05 -1.44 20.62
C LYS A 811 -19.41 -2.90 20.86
N LEU A 812 -19.86 -3.62 19.83
CA LEU A 812 -20.12 -5.06 19.92
C LEU A 812 -18.87 -5.86 20.33
N ALA A 813 -17.67 -5.37 20.00
CA ALA A 813 -16.40 -5.94 20.43
C ALA A 813 -16.00 -5.64 21.90
N GLU A 814 -16.54 -4.59 22.54
CA GLU A 814 -16.28 -4.27 23.96
C GLU A 814 -17.38 -4.77 24.91
N GLU A 815 -18.65 -4.81 24.48
CA GLU A 815 -19.78 -5.24 25.33
C GLU A 815 -19.88 -6.78 25.47
N GLY A 816 -19.28 -7.55 24.57
CA GLY A 816 -19.18 -9.02 24.68
C GLY A 816 -18.41 -9.54 25.92
N GLY A 817 -17.76 -8.65 26.68
CA GLY A 817 -17.03 -9.00 27.91
C GLY A 817 -17.84 -8.93 29.22
N LYS A 818 -19.12 -8.51 29.21
CA LYS A 818 -19.93 -8.39 30.45
C LYS A 818 -21.40 -8.77 30.24
N ALA A 819 -21.80 -9.93 30.74
CA ALA A 819 -23.20 -10.33 30.80
C ALA A 819 -23.99 -9.48 31.82
N ALA A 820 -25.16 -8.96 31.40
CA ALA A 820 -26.17 -8.42 32.30
C ALA A 820 -27.60 -8.47 31.70
N VAL A 821 -28.41 -9.38 32.24
CA VAL A 821 -29.87 -9.35 32.47
C VAL A 821 -30.76 -8.48 31.55
N VAL A 822 -31.69 -9.15 30.86
CA VAL A 822 -32.78 -8.55 30.06
C VAL A 822 -33.94 -8.08 30.95
N THR A 823 -34.55 -6.94 30.59
CA THR A 823 -35.96 -6.63 30.91
C THR A 823 -36.64 -6.07 29.64
N PRO A 824 -37.82 -6.58 29.20
CA PRO A 824 -38.37 -6.25 27.89
C PRO A 824 -39.36 -5.07 27.92
N GLY A 825 -39.34 -4.19 26.91
CA GLY A 825 -40.46 -3.26 26.70
C GLY A 825 -40.26 -2.01 25.85
N GLN A 826 -40.02 -2.15 24.53
CA GLN A 826 -40.62 -1.29 23.49
C GLN A 826 -40.18 -1.77 22.08
N LYS A 827 -41.14 -2.00 21.18
CA LYS A 827 -40.88 -2.32 19.76
C LYS A 827 -41.00 -1.06 18.92
N LEU A 828 -39.92 -0.68 18.23
CA LEU A 828 -39.98 0.15 17.03
C LEU A 828 -40.11 -0.80 15.83
N VAL A 829 -41.21 -0.70 15.09
CA VAL A 829 -41.45 -1.49 13.88
C VAL A 829 -41.02 -0.65 12.68
N SER A 830 -40.08 -1.19 11.89
CA SER A 830 -39.79 -0.70 10.54
C SER A 830 -40.49 -1.62 9.55
N THR A 831 -41.37 -1.07 8.71
CA THR A 831 -42.02 -1.79 7.62
C THR A 831 -41.58 -1.15 6.30
N GLN A 832 -40.81 -1.87 5.49
CA GLN A 832 -40.57 -1.45 4.11
C GLN A 832 -41.81 -1.82 3.27
N LEU A 833 -42.36 -0.82 2.57
CA LEU A 833 -43.40 -0.98 1.57
C LEU A 833 -42.81 -0.55 0.23
N GLU A 834 -42.74 -1.46 -0.72
CA GLU A 834 -42.37 -1.16 -2.10
C GLU A 834 -43.64 -0.80 -2.89
N SER A 835 -43.64 0.37 -3.53
CA SER A 835 -44.72 0.82 -4.40
C SER A 835 -44.14 1.36 -5.70
N VAL A 836 -44.51 0.75 -6.82
CA VAL A 836 -44.16 1.24 -8.16
C VAL A 836 -45.07 2.42 -8.50
N VAL A 837 -44.50 3.50 -9.03
CA VAL A 837 -45.24 4.69 -9.46
C VAL A 837 -44.72 5.08 -10.85
N TYR A 838 -45.58 5.02 -11.85
CA TYR A 838 -45.24 5.43 -13.20
C TYR A 838 -45.30 6.97 -13.31
N ARG A 839 -44.34 7.56 -14.03
CA ARG A 839 -44.30 8.99 -14.34
C ARG A 839 -44.06 9.21 -15.82
N ASP A 840 -44.61 10.28 -16.37
CA ASP A 840 -44.27 10.75 -17.71
C ASP A 840 -42.92 11.51 -17.72
N GLN A 841 -42.50 11.94 -18.92
CA GLN A 841 -41.27 12.69 -19.15
C GLN A 841 -41.25 14.08 -18.48
N ASP A 842 -42.41 14.63 -18.13
CA ASP A 842 -42.59 15.93 -17.49
C ASP A 842 -42.75 15.79 -15.95
N GLY A 843 -42.75 14.55 -15.45
CA GLY A 843 -42.76 14.19 -14.02
C GLY A 843 -44.16 13.95 -13.42
N ASN A 844 -45.22 14.00 -14.22
CA ASN A 844 -46.59 13.75 -13.75
C ASN A 844 -46.78 12.26 -13.44
N ILE A 845 -47.50 11.94 -12.38
CA ILE A 845 -47.81 10.55 -12.01
C ILE A 845 -48.95 10.04 -12.91
N LEU A 846 -48.69 8.95 -13.63
CA LEU A 846 -49.66 8.25 -14.46
C LEU A 846 -50.33 7.13 -13.65
N ASN A 847 -51.61 6.87 -13.92
CA ASN A 847 -52.30 5.69 -13.39
C ASN A 847 -52.08 4.45 -14.28
N ASP A 848 -52.36 3.27 -13.73
CA ASP A 848 -52.10 1.99 -14.43
C ASP A 848 -52.93 1.83 -15.73
N GLU A 849 -54.10 2.47 -15.82
CA GLU A 849 -54.93 2.47 -17.03
C GLU A 849 -54.35 3.35 -18.15
N GLU A 850 -53.79 4.51 -17.80
CA GLU A 850 -53.07 5.41 -18.72
C GLU A 850 -51.79 4.77 -19.25
N VAL A 851 -51.01 4.10 -18.38
CA VAL A 851 -49.82 3.35 -18.79
C VAL A 851 -50.21 2.19 -19.72
N ALA A 852 -51.30 1.48 -19.41
CA ALA A 852 -51.85 0.42 -20.26
C ALA A 852 -52.52 0.93 -21.56
N ALA A 853 -52.81 2.23 -21.67
CA ALA A 853 -53.24 2.87 -22.92
C ALA A 853 -52.02 3.26 -23.78
N LEU A 854 -51.05 3.97 -23.20
CA LEU A 854 -49.81 4.38 -23.86
C LEU A 854 -49.02 3.18 -24.41
N GLY A 855 -49.02 2.05 -23.69
CA GLY A 855 -48.41 0.80 -24.15
C GLY A 855 -49.04 0.20 -25.42
N ARG A 856 -50.29 0.53 -25.75
CA ARG A 856 -50.96 0.06 -26.99
C ARG A 856 -50.58 0.88 -28.22
N ASP A 857 -50.21 2.15 -28.03
CA ASP A 857 -49.78 3.05 -29.10
C ASP A 857 -48.32 2.81 -29.55
N GLY A 858 -47.64 1.83 -28.92
CA GLY A 858 -46.43 1.21 -29.45
C GLY A 858 -45.15 2.05 -29.40
N ASN A 859 -45.16 3.19 -28.72
CA ASN A 859 -44.08 4.18 -28.77
C ASN A 859 -43.64 4.65 -27.37
N VAL A 860 -43.49 3.71 -26.43
CA VAL A 860 -43.12 3.96 -25.02
C VAL A 860 -41.82 3.25 -24.66
N SER A 861 -40.87 3.97 -24.07
CA SER A 861 -39.65 3.43 -23.45
C SER A 861 -39.73 3.58 -21.93
N PHE A 862 -39.54 2.50 -21.19
CA PHE A 862 -39.53 2.53 -19.72
C PHE A 862 -38.10 2.68 -19.18
N GLU A 863 -37.86 3.72 -18.38
CA GLU A 863 -36.66 3.85 -17.54
C GLU A 863 -37.03 3.71 -16.07
N THR A 864 -36.51 2.68 -15.39
CA THR A 864 -36.77 2.44 -13.96
C THR A 864 -35.80 3.24 -13.10
N ARG A 865 -36.32 4.14 -12.25
CA ARG A 865 -35.53 4.93 -11.30
C ARG A 865 -35.96 4.66 -9.86
N TYR A 866 -35.03 4.19 -9.04
CA TYR A 866 -35.26 3.96 -7.61
C TYR A 866 -35.12 5.29 -6.83
N GLU A 867 -36.14 5.65 -6.05
CA GLU A 867 -36.18 6.89 -5.25
C GLU A 867 -36.57 6.55 -3.79
N THR A 868 -35.62 6.64 -2.85
CA THR A 868 -35.88 6.33 -1.44
C THR A 868 -36.45 7.55 -0.70
N LYS A 869 -37.77 7.56 -0.45
CA LYS A 869 -38.43 8.58 0.40
C LYS A 869 -38.57 8.10 1.84
N THR A 870 -38.19 8.94 2.80
CA THR A 870 -38.43 8.69 4.24
C THR A 870 -39.73 9.37 4.66
N ARG A 871 -40.72 8.61 5.11
CA ARG A 871 -42.00 9.14 5.62
C ARG A 871 -42.04 9.01 7.14
N ILE A 872 -42.45 10.08 7.82
CA ILE A 872 -42.67 10.09 9.27
C ILE A 872 -44.18 9.98 9.50
N ILE A 873 -44.60 8.94 10.21
CA ILE A 873 -46.01 8.61 10.44
C ILE A 873 -46.31 8.72 11.94
N ASP A 874 -47.43 9.36 12.30
CA ASP A 874 -47.90 9.46 13.70
C ASP A 874 -48.42 8.12 14.24
N GLY A 875 -48.67 8.05 15.55
CA GLY A 875 -49.26 6.88 16.20
C GLY A 875 -50.70 6.53 15.78
N HIS A 876 -51.28 7.29 14.85
CA HIS A 876 -52.59 7.06 14.24
C HIS A 876 -52.52 6.76 12.73
N GLY A 877 -51.32 6.58 12.17
CA GLY A 877 -51.14 6.22 10.75
C GLY A 877 -51.16 7.41 9.78
N ARG A 878 -51.03 8.66 10.26
CA ARG A 878 -51.03 9.87 9.41
C ARG A 878 -49.62 10.41 9.22
N GLU A 879 -49.27 10.81 8.01
CA GLU A 879 -47.96 11.39 7.69
C GLU A 879 -47.82 12.82 8.27
N VAL A 880 -46.68 13.11 8.91
CA VAL A 880 -46.40 14.40 9.57
C VAL A 880 -45.04 14.93 9.12
N GLY A 881 -45.07 15.97 8.29
CA GLY A 881 -43.88 16.65 7.75
C GLY A 881 -43.98 16.80 6.23
N GLY A 882 -43.70 18.00 5.72
CA GLY A 882 -43.75 18.27 4.27
C GLY A 882 -42.61 17.60 3.51
N GLU A 883 -42.86 17.19 2.26
CA GLU A 883 -41.87 16.53 1.42
C GLU A 883 -40.62 17.40 1.21
N GLN A 884 -39.47 16.90 1.64
CA GLN A 884 -38.17 17.35 1.15
C GLN A 884 -37.41 16.16 0.56
N PRO A 885 -37.03 16.20 -0.73
CA PRO A 885 -36.18 15.16 -1.31
C PRO A 885 -34.81 15.20 -0.63
N ALA A 886 -34.22 14.03 -0.41
CA ALA A 886 -32.87 13.93 0.14
C ALA A 886 -31.85 14.57 -0.82
N PRO A 887 -30.74 15.15 -0.31
CA PRO A 887 -29.69 15.69 -1.17
C PRO A 887 -29.12 14.61 -2.10
N HIS A 888 -28.86 14.98 -3.36
CA HIS A 888 -28.32 14.06 -4.37
C HIS A 888 -27.04 13.34 -3.89
N HIS A 889 -27.08 12.01 -3.88
CA HIS A 889 -25.90 11.17 -3.65
C HIS A 889 -25.06 11.07 -4.94
N PRO A 890 -23.72 11.07 -4.91
CA PRO A 890 -22.90 11.13 -6.13
C PRO A 890 -22.91 9.87 -7.00
N ASP A 891 -23.39 8.73 -6.48
CA ASP A 891 -23.32 7.43 -7.17
C ASP A 891 -24.38 7.25 -8.27
N ALA A 892 -25.12 8.31 -8.62
CA ALA A 892 -26.08 8.33 -9.72
C ALA A 892 -25.43 8.49 -11.11
N GLU A 893 -24.14 8.82 -11.19
CA GLU A 893 -23.37 8.77 -12.43
C GLU A 893 -22.56 7.47 -12.48
N GLY A 894 -22.94 6.58 -13.41
CA GLY A 894 -22.23 5.33 -13.68
C GLY A 894 -20.81 5.54 -14.24
N GLN A 895 -20.13 4.45 -14.56
CA GLN A 895 -18.74 4.46 -15.03
C GLN A 895 -18.47 5.51 -16.13
N ASN A 896 -17.35 6.23 -15.97
CA ASN A 896 -16.89 7.26 -16.89
C ASN A 896 -16.91 6.78 -18.36
N PRO A 897 -17.68 7.43 -19.26
CA PRO A 897 -17.93 6.93 -20.62
C PRO A 897 -16.70 6.91 -21.54
N GLU A 898 -15.57 7.50 -21.14
CA GLU A 898 -14.30 7.42 -21.86
C GLU A 898 -13.70 5.99 -21.94
N THR A 899 -14.29 5.02 -21.25
CA THR A 899 -13.88 3.61 -21.27
C THR A 899 -14.56 2.77 -22.37
N ALA A 900 -15.54 3.33 -23.09
CA ALA A 900 -16.26 2.63 -24.16
C ALA A 900 -15.50 2.67 -25.50
N GLY A 901 -14.86 1.55 -25.86
CA GLY A 901 -14.25 1.37 -27.18
C GLY A 901 -15.28 1.39 -28.31
N LYS A 902 -14.98 2.09 -29.41
CA LYS A 902 -15.85 2.15 -30.60
C LYS A 902 -15.91 0.82 -31.35
N GLY A 903 -17.11 0.30 -31.64
CA GLY A 903 -17.34 -0.44 -32.89
C GLY A 903 -18.39 -1.56 -32.91
N GLY A 904 -19.65 -1.20 -33.19
CA GLY A 904 -20.45 -1.86 -34.25
C GLY A 904 -21.33 -3.08 -33.93
N GLY A 905 -22.60 -2.98 -34.36
CA GLY A 905 -23.42 -4.13 -34.80
C GLY A 905 -24.38 -4.71 -33.76
N ALA A 906 -25.67 -4.83 -34.12
CA ALA A 906 -26.69 -5.47 -33.30
C ALA A 906 -26.70 -7.00 -33.47
N GLY A 907 -27.02 -7.74 -32.40
CA GLY A 907 -27.26 -9.19 -32.42
C GLY A 907 -27.02 -9.85 -31.07
N ASP A 908 -28.11 -10.30 -30.43
CA ASP A 908 -28.27 -11.24 -29.32
C ASP A 908 -27.29 -11.22 -28.11
N ALA A 909 -27.86 -11.03 -26.91
CA ALA A 909 -27.16 -11.08 -25.63
C ALA A 909 -26.93 -12.52 -25.13
N PRO A 910 -25.71 -12.91 -24.72
CA PRO A 910 -25.44 -14.16 -24.03
C PRO A 910 -25.24 -14.00 -22.51
N VAL A 911 -25.93 -14.88 -21.78
CA VAL A 911 -25.93 -15.12 -20.32
C VAL A 911 -24.54 -15.09 -19.65
N ASP A 912 -24.50 -14.49 -18.45
CA ASP A 912 -23.33 -14.45 -17.56
C ASP A 912 -22.70 -15.82 -17.25
N LYS A 913 -21.37 -15.88 -17.37
CA LYS A 913 -20.53 -16.95 -16.78
C LYS A 913 -19.29 -16.33 -16.13
N PRO A 914 -18.97 -16.67 -14.86
CA PRO A 914 -17.74 -16.19 -14.22
C PRO A 914 -16.49 -16.80 -14.86
N ALA A 915 -15.40 -16.04 -14.83
CA ALA A 915 -14.19 -16.29 -15.61
C ALA A 915 -13.49 -17.64 -15.31
N SER A 916 -13.06 -18.32 -16.38
CA SER A 916 -12.23 -19.52 -16.31
C SER A 916 -10.76 -19.19 -16.06
N VAL A 917 -10.10 -20.03 -15.27
CA VAL A 917 -8.63 -20.04 -15.11
C VAL A 917 -8.04 -21.09 -16.06
N LEU A 918 -6.87 -20.78 -16.59
CA LEU A 918 -6.11 -21.58 -17.55
C LEU A 918 -5.91 -23.05 -17.15
N GLY A 919 -6.18 -23.94 -18.10
CA GLY A 919 -5.71 -25.32 -18.10
C GLY A 919 -6.82 -26.35 -18.15
N ASP A 920 -7.24 -26.74 -19.36
CA ASP A 920 -7.36 -28.15 -19.70
C ASP A 920 -7.42 -28.37 -21.22
N GLU A 921 -6.66 -29.36 -21.69
CA GLU A 921 -6.75 -29.89 -23.05
C GLU A 921 -7.84 -30.97 -23.08
N LYS A 922 -8.73 -30.98 -24.09
CA LYS A 922 -8.80 -32.08 -25.07
C LYS A 922 -9.98 -32.02 -26.07
N SER A 923 -9.63 -32.42 -27.29
CA SER A 923 -10.44 -33.13 -28.31
C SER A 923 -11.90 -32.73 -28.55
N VAL A 924 -12.15 -32.19 -29.74
CA VAL A 924 -13.35 -32.48 -30.55
C VAL A 924 -12.89 -32.94 -31.93
N GLU A 925 -13.67 -33.84 -32.55
CA GLU A 925 -13.29 -34.64 -33.71
C GLU A 925 -13.34 -33.89 -35.06
N ARG A 926 -12.84 -34.58 -36.10
CA ARG A 926 -12.82 -34.15 -37.50
C ARG A 926 -14.22 -33.91 -38.06
N ASP A 927 -14.27 -33.03 -39.07
CA ASP A 927 -14.96 -33.39 -40.32
C ASP A 927 -14.13 -32.94 -41.54
N GLU A 928 -14.32 -33.59 -42.70
CA GLU A 928 -13.38 -33.56 -43.83
C GLU A 928 -13.82 -32.70 -45.04
N SER A 929 -12.90 -31.92 -45.64
CA SER A 929 -12.90 -31.64 -47.11
C SER A 929 -11.66 -30.89 -47.64
N LYS A 930 -10.60 -31.67 -47.93
CA LYS A 930 -9.73 -31.73 -49.15
C LYS A 930 -9.40 -30.48 -50.04
N PRO A 931 -8.23 -30.47 -50.74
CA PRO A 931 -7.16 -29.49 -50.46
C PRO A 931 -6.42 -28.92 -51.71
N LYS A 932 -5.22 -28.30 -51.49
CA LYS A 932 -4.02 -28.12 -52.38
C LYS A 932 -3.62 -26.65 -52.69
N PRO A 933 -2.35 -26.37 -53.09
CA PRO A 933 -1.07 -26.97 -52.65
C PRO A 933 0.14 -25.98 -52.57
N ALA A 934 1.32 -26.53 -52.20
CA ALA A 934 2.70 -26.07 -52.47
C ALA A 934 3.20 -24.80 -51.72
N SER A 935 4.47 -24.68 -51.32
CA SER A 935 5.69 -25.51 -51.53
C SER A 935 6.50 -25.57 -50.21
N GLU A 936 7.00 -26.73 -49.77
CA GLU A 936 8.37 -27.25 -50.01
C GLU A 936 9.52 -26.24 -49.71
N GLY A 937 10.52 -26.58 -48.89
CA GLY A 937 10.68 -27.83 -48.13
C GLY A 937 11.87 -27.86 -47.16
N ASN A 938 11.89 -28.97 -46.39
CA ASN A 938 13.03 -29.83 -46.04
C ASN A 938 14.18 -29.24 -45.18
N GLU A 939 14.41 -29.77 -43.97
CA GLU A 939 15.16 -31.02 -43.66
C GLU A 939 16.68 -30.86 -43.88
N ALA A 940 17.59 -31.41 -43.05
CA ALA A 940 17.48 -32.10 -41.76
C ALA A 940 18.79 -31.83 -40.97
N THR A 941 18.89 -32.14 -39.69
CA THR A 941 19.40 -33.47 -39.30
C THR A 941 18.95 -33.87 -37.89
N ARG A 942 18.87 -35.18 -37.69
CA ARG A 942 18.24 -35.89 -36.57
C ARG A 942 19.24 -36.95 -36.09
N LYS A 943 18.98 -37.58 -34.94
CA LYS A 943 19.62 -38.83 -34.44
C LYS A 943 21.05 -38.67 -33.87
N ASN A 944 21.58 -39.50 -32.95
CA ASN A 944 21.12 -40.61 -32.06
C ASN A 944 22.26 -40.85 -31.02
N GLU A 945 22.18 -41.59 -29.90
CA GLU A 945 21.12 -42.28 -29.12
C GLU A 945 21.65 -42.51 -27.66
N GLU A 946 20.75 -42.85 -26.72
CA GLU A 946 20.89 -43.78 -25.57
C GLU A 946 22.19 -43.88 -24.73
N ASN A 947 22.04 -43.64 -23.41
CA ASN A 947 21.94 -44.71 -22.39
C ASN A 947 21.27 -44.19 -21.11
#